data_AF-A0A374VZI6-F1
#
_entry.id   AF-A0A374VZI6-F1
#
_cell.length_a   1.000
_cell.length_b   1.000
_cell.length_c   1.000
_cell.angle_alpha   90.00
_cell.angle_beta   90.00
_cell.angle_gamma   90.00
#
_symmetry.space_group_name_H-M   'P 1'
#
loop_
_entity.id
_entity.type
_entity.pdbx_description
1 polymer ?
#
loop_
_entity_poly.entity_id
_entity_poly.type
_entity_poly.pdbx_seq_one_letter_code
_entity_poly.pdbx_strand_id
1 'polypeptide(L)'
;MRLPAFAKKAFRGGIVAALVLAMPAPALACTQVYIGKNQTTTGDTYVGRAEDYSPRYCKTFGVQQPIDNPVFRSFENDSVPGTGFEYTYQGRSYRYTYVRDNPDAWDAQDDEAASRVYSEAGTNERGVSVSATLTTDYNDGIKAIDPLVDTGIGEYNLADYLLSVSSSARDGVEKLGAIIDQYGSQDCNQIVIADNTETWIFAQLSGHQWIAVKMGDDVASVNPNIGGLQYKVNLDDVSQCLHSAGVVTLPESNGVLVTYDDGTPNIFKTYGKENSGSSQNTRLAQGRAYFGAALAPQTDYTVDEQGRVTSLIDPQLTFTPGIKSDTFTALRSLAARGEQDDSLNANLNSALYAIGNNRTTESNIFQIRSGLSSDIATIQWEALSRCEFSVYLPSYSALLTEVPADYFPAWNTVDGTYTGRKDDVAQALVEKDGKNLDYVFMDINTLAYNNRASMGENVRAYLDVLQKQVIAQQDVVDGLMQATPADQRTDLANKAFAAVSEQVYNKAAKLLDEMRAYVNAGDTSSAFMPSDYDAENGTSRTPIMYASAFVAPSITAQPQSVTCAQGAEAKLSVAATVDDSVDGSDAQLTYQWFVKGEDGNFSAIDGATAAEYVAATTEVGSKVYRVEVTSAAGLVSTSDEATVTVTQAAQEEPGQKPGQKTDVKTDVKTDTAKKATKGGLAKTGDSSVVIVALLTVAGVLAVMGAVLIRKRAN
;
A
#
# COMPACT_ATOMS: atom_id res chain seq x y z
N MET A 1 6.76 23.70 30.98
CA MET A 1 6.50 24.82 31.93
C MET A 1 6.63 26.12 31.15
N ARG A 2 5.52 26.84 30.90
CA ARG A 2 5.46 28.06 30.07
C ARG A 2 5.89 29.30 30.89
N LEU A 3 6.55 30.27 30.27
CA LEU A 3 6.72 31.64 30.79
C LEU A 3 6.04 32.64 29.83
N PRO A 4 5.35 33.69 30.31
CA PRO A 4 4.50 34.54 29.48
C PRO A 4 5.20 35.76 28.86
N ALA A 5 4.59 36.27 27.79
CA ALA A 5 5.08 37.22 26.78
C ALA A 5 5.28 38.70 27.21
N PHE A 6 5.78 38.98 28.42
CA PHE A 6 6.08 40.36 28.85
C PHE A 6 7.50 40.49 29.44
N ALA A 7 8.52 40.38 28.59
CA ALA A 7 9.89 40.77 28.93
C ALA A 7 10.78 41.07 27.69
N LYS A 8 10.26 41.79 26.69
CA LYS A 8 11.10 42.32 25.58
C LYS A 8 11.07 43.85 25.56
N LYS A 9 11.76 44.48 26.52
CA LYS A 9 12.39 45.81 26.37
C LYS A 9 13.10 46.22 27.67
N ALA A 10 14.41 46.00 27.71
CA ALA A 10 15.44 46.89 28.28
C ALA A 10 16.70 46.09 28.64
N PHE A 11 17.69 46.07 27.74
CA PHE A 11 19.09 46.23 28.16
C PHE A 11 19.97 46.53 26.93
N ARG A 12 20.33 47.81 26.78
CA ARG A 12 21.51 48.22 26.02
C ARG A 12 22.70 48.16 26.99
N GLY A 13 23.73 47.39 26.64
CA GLY A 13 25.06 47.50 27.25
C GLY A 13 25.51 46.26 28.02
N GLY A 14 26.41 45.48 27.42
CA GLY A 14 27.14 44.40 28.08
C GLY A 14 27.62 43.35 27.07
N ILE A 15 28.90 43.43 26.70
CA ILE A 15 29.59 42.37 25.93
C ILE A 15 29.56 41.10 26.79
N VAL A 16 28.80 40.09 26.36
CA VAL A 16 28.88 38.72 26.88
C VAL A 16 29.16 37.83 25.68
N ALA A 17 30.29 37.14 25.72
CA ALA A 17 30.68 36.14 24.74
C ALA A 17 29.59 35.06 24.66
N ALA A 18 28.86 35.01 23.55
CA ALA A 18 27.90 33.96 23.28
C ALA A 18 28.68 32.66 23.00
N LEU A 19 28.73 31.77 23.98
CA LEU A 19 28.87 30.34 23.69
C LEU A 19 27.60 29.94 22.92
N VAL A 20 27.70 29.89 21.59
CA VAL A 20 26.74 29.15 20.77
C VAL A 20 26.92 27.68 21.16
N LEU A 21 26.13 27.23 22.13
CA LEU A 21 25.86 25.81 22.30
C LEU A 21 25.11 25.41 21.03
N ALA A 22 25.84 24.86 20.06
CA ALA A 22 25.25 24.13 18.95
C ALA A 22 24.41 23.02 19.57
N MET A 23 23.10 23.26 19.68
CA MET A 23 22.17 22.18 19.94
C MET A 23 22.28 21.25 18.74
N PRO A 24 22.49 19.93 18.94
CA PRO A 24 22.43 19.01 17.82
C PRO A 24 21.05 19.14 17.19
N ALA A 25 21.00 19.53 15.92
CA ALA A 25 19.78 19.45 15.14
C ALA A 25 19.26 18.01 15.24
N PRO A 26 17.95 17.78 15.42
CA PRO A 26 17.40 16.44 15.33
C PRO A 26 17.81 15.88 13.96
N ALA A 27 18.54 14.76 13.96
CA ALA A 27 18.89 14.08 12.72
C ALA A 27 17.59 13.58 12.06
N LEU A 28 17.24 14.17 10.92
CA LEU A 28 16.25 13.64 9.97
C LEU A 28 16.84 12.36 9.36
N ALA A 29 16.07 11.28 9.37
CA ALA A 29 16.55 9.94 9.01
C ALA A 29 15.59 9.22 8.06
N CYS A 30 14.97 9.94 7.13
CA CYS A 30 14.03 9.38 6.16
C CYS A 30 14.68 8.26 5.31
N THR A 31 13.88 7.35 4.74
CA THR A 31 14.37 6.34 3.80
C THR A 31 13.48 6.29 2.57
N GLN A 32 14.05 6.46 1.38
CA GLN A 32 13.36 6.40 0.09
C GLN A 32 13.61 5.06 -0.59
N VAL A 33 12.59 4.50 -1.24
CA VAL A 33 12.69 3.26 -2.02
C VAL A 33 12.15 3.46 -3.42
N TYR A 34 12.74 2.74 -4.38
CA TYR A 34 12.25 2.62 -5.75
C TYR A 34 12.44 1.18 -6.21
N ILE A 35 11.45 0.63 -6.90
CA ILE A 35 11.46 -0.71 -7.47
C ILE A 35 10.86 -0.62 -8.88
N GLY A 36 11.70 -0.77 -9.89
CA GLY A 36 11.28 -0.72 -11.29
C GLY A 36 10.40 -1.92 -11.64
N LYS A 37 9.45 -1.72 -12.57
CA LYS A 37 8.44 -2.72 -12.93
C LYS A 37 8.97 -4.09 -13.36
N ASN A 38 10.18 -4.19 -13.90
CA ASN A 38 10.74 -5.50 -14.28
C ASN A 38 11.26 -6.27 -13.05
N GLN A 39 11.40 -5.60 -11.91
CA GLN A 39 11.80 -6.16 -10.62
C GLN A 39 10.62 -6.47 -9.70
N THR A 40 9.39 -6.34 -10.18
CA THR A 40 8.17 -6.67 -9.42
C THR A 40 7.47 -7.91 -9.97
N THR A 41 6.59 -8.49 -9.17
CA THR A 41 5.71 -9.60 -9.58
C THR A 41 4.44 -9.10 -10.26
N THR A 42 4.01 -7.88 -9.95
CA THR A 42 2.81 -7.22 -10.54
C THR A 42 3.09 -6.61 -11.91
N GLY A 43 4.34 -6.27 -12.22
CA GLY A 43 4.68 -5.50 -13.42
C GLY A 43 4.43 -3.98 -13.26
N ASP A 44 4.22 -3.53 -12.03
CA ASP A 44 4.08 -2.13 -11.65
C ASP A 44 5.38 -1.58 -11.06
N THR A 45 5.58 -0.28 -11.12
CA THR A 45 6.67 0.42 -10.43
C THR A 45 6.22 0.80 -9.03
N TYR A 46 7.06 0.60 -8.00
CA TYR A 46 6.80 1.09 -6.64
C TYR A 46 7.84 2.13 -6.26
N VAL A 47 7.40 3.27 -5.72
CA VAL A 47 8.31 4.34 -5.27
C VAL A 47 7.70 5.10 -4.11
N GLY A 48 8.51 5.47 -3.12
CA GLY A 48 8.02 6.26 -1.99
C GLY A 48 9.05 6.35 -0.87
N ARG A 49 8.59 6.72 0.33
CA ARG A 49 9.47 7.12 1.43
C ARG A 49 8.81 6.90 2.80
N ALA A 50 9.64 6.63 3.80
CA ALA A 50 9.32 6.80 5.21
C ALA A 50 9.93 8.11 5.72
N GLU A 51 9.11 8.98 6.31
CA GLU A 51 9.53 10.23 6.94
C GLU A 51 9.92 9.97 8.39
N ASP A 52 11.14 10.36 8.78
CA ASP A 52 11.61 10.27 10.17
C ASP A 52 11.74 11.67 10.78
N TYR A 53 11.01 11.91 11.87
CA TYR A 53 11.11 13.17 12.61
C TYR A 53 11.13 12.97 14.11
N SER A 54 10.03 12.48 14.71
CA SER A 54 9.91 12.38 16.16
C SER A 54 9.03 11.21 16.59
N PRO A 55 9.28 10.60 17.76
CA PRO A 55 8.57 9.39 18.11
C PRO A 55 7.06 9.51 18.20
N ARG A 56 6.53 10.52 18.89
CA ARG A 56 5.09 10.73 18.98
C ARG A 56 4.75 11.97 18.20
N TYR A 57 4.53 11.84 16.91
CA TYR A 57 4.22 12.95 16.02
C TYR A 57 3.02 12.56 15.17
N CYS A 58 2.06 13.47 15.05
CA CYS A 58 0.82 13.23 14.31
C CYS A 58 0.90 13.91 12.96
N LYS A 59 0.61 13.16 11.91
CA LYS A 59 0.44 13.65 10.55
C LYS A 59 -1.05 13.72 10.23
N THR A 60 -1.40 14.54 9.24
CA THR A 60 -2.77 14.65 8.74
C THR A 60 -2.84 14.26 7.28
N PHE A 61 -3.51 13.15 6.97
CA PHE A 61 -3.87 12.82 5.60
C PHE A 61 -5.14 13.58 5.18
N GLY A 62 -5.17 14.17 3.99
CA GLY A 62 -6.35 14.90 3.52
C GLY A 62 -6.28 15.33 2.06
N VAL A 63 -7.25 16.15 1.65
CA VAL A 63 -7.38 16.66 0.27
C VAL A 63 -7.32 18.19 0.28
N GLN A 64 -6.35 18.75 -0.45
CA GLN A 64 -6.32 20.17 -0.76
C GLN A 64 -7.21 20.44 -1.97
N GLN A 65 -8.24 21.26 -1.78
CA GLN A 65 -9.08 21.73 -2.88
C GLN A 65 -8.35 22.76 -3.74
N PRO A 66 -8.66 22.85 -5.06
CA PRO A 66 -8.08 23.84 -5.96
C PRO A 66 -8.26 25.26 -5.43
N ILE A 67 -7.19 26.05 -5.47
CA ILE A 67 -7.21 27.47 -5.12
C ILE A 67 -6.67 28.33 -6.26
N ASP A 68 -7.18 29.55 -6.37
CA ASP A 68 -6.69 30.51 -7.34
C ASP A 68 -5.50 31.28 -6.75
N ASN A 69 -4.43 31.37 -7.53
CA ASN A 69 -3.18 32.04 -7.21
C ASN A 69 -2.56 31.60 -5.88
N PRO A 70 -2.21 30.30 -5.70
CA PRO A 70 -1.64 29.81 -4.46
C PRO A 70 -0.35 30.54 -4.13
N VAL A 71 -0.24 30.91 -2.85
CA VAL A 71 0.96 31.47 -2.23
C VAL A 71 1.63 30.35 -1.45
N PHE A 72 2.90 30.11 -1.75
CA PHE A 72 3.77 29.20 -1.03
C PHE A 72 4.70 30.05 -0.18
N ARG A 73 4.68 29.82 1.13
CA ARG A 73 5.53 30.54 2.10
C ARG A 73 6.12 29.55 3.09
N SER A 74 7.42 29.63 3.32
CA SER A 74 8.11 28.85 4.36
C SER A 74 8.26 29.67 5.64
N PHE A 75 8.09 28.99 6.78
CA PHE A 75 8.25 29.52 8.13
C PHE A 75 9.46 28.91 8.85
N GLU A 76 10.32 28.17 8.14
CA GLU A 76 11.47 27.47 8.72
C GLU A 76 12.57 28.43 9.24
N ASN A 77 12.75 29.58 8.59
CA ASN A 77 13.84 30.51 8.93
C ASN A 77 13.42 31.62 9.90
N ASP A 78 12.17 32.10 9.82
CA ASP A 78 11.46 32.95 10.80
C ASP A 78 10.00 33.10 10.31
N SER A 79 9.09 33.52 11.18
CA SER A 79 7.71 33.89 10.82
C SER A 79 7.60 35.28 10.16
N VAL A 80 8.74 35.91 9.84
CA VAL A 80 8.80 37.25 9.26
C VAL A 80 8.69 37.14 7.73
N PRO A 81 7.72 37.79 7.07
CA PRO A 81 7.65 37.78 5.62
C PRO A 81 8.96 38.20 4.95
N GLY A 82 9.42 37.39 4.00
CA GLY A 82 10.67 37.59 3.26
C GLY A 82 11.94 37.01 3.88
N THR A 83 11.87 36.29 5.01
CA THR A 83 13.02 35.55 5.57
C THR A 83 13.07 34.09 5.15
N GLY A 84 11.95 33.52 4.70
CA GLY A 84 11.87 32.21 4.07
C GLY A 84 11.47 32.30 2.61
N PHE A 85 11.36 31.16 1.94
CA PHE A 85 10.81 31.07 0.58
C PHE A 85 9.44 31.75 0.49
N GLU A 86 9.22 32.51 -0.59
CA GLU A 86 7.90 33.04 -0.93
C GLU A 86 7.71 33.08 -2.44
N TYR A 87 6.65 32.44 -2.92
CA TYR A 87 6.30 32.40 -4.34
C TYR A 87 4.78 32.38 -4.52
N THR A 88 4.27 33.12 -5.50
CA THR A 88 2.85 33.09 -5.89
C THR A 88 2.73 32.59 -7.32
N TYR A 89 2.11 31.42 -7.48
CA TYR A 89 1.76 30.92 -8.80
C TYR A 89 0.59 31.72 -9.36
N GLN A 90 0.68 32.17 -10.62
CA GLN A 90 -0.39 32.91 -11.27
C GLN A 90 -1.29 31.95 -12.07
N GLY A 91 -2.31 31.41 -11.41
CA GLY A 91 -3.21 30.42 -12.00
C GLY A 91 -3.98 29.62 -10.96
N ARG A 92 -4.83 28.72 -11.43
CA ARG A 92 -5.57 27.81 -10.56
C ARG A 92 -4.73 26.56 -10.26
N SER A 93 -4.58 26.22 -8.98
CA SER A 93 -3.91 25.00 -8.56
C SER A 93 -4.73 23.76 -8.92
N TYR A 94 -4.08 22.61 -9.02
CA TYR A 94 -4.75 21.32 -9.04
C TYR A 94 -5.26 20.94 -7.64
N ARG A 95 -6.28 20.07 -7.61
CA ARG A 95 -6.63 19.30 -6.40
C ARG A 95 -5.57 18.24 -6.14
N TYR A 96 -5.24 17.96 -4.88
CA TYR A 96 -4.29 16.90 -4.54
C TYR A 96 -4.50 16.38 -3.10
N THR A 97 -4.05 15.14 -2.84
CA THR A 97 -3.93 14.59 -1.49
C THR A 97 -2.64 15.04 -0.81
N TYR A 98 -2.60 15.10 0.52
CA TYR A 98 -1.41 15.47 1.28
C TYR A 98 -1.26 14.62 2.54
N VAL A 99 -0.06 14.60 3.13
CA VAL A 99 0.24 14.08 4.48
C VAL A 99 0.96 15.18 5.27
N ARG A 100 0.20 16.06 5.93
CA ARG A 100 0.72 17.32 6.48
C ARG A 100 1.12 17.26 7.94
N ASP A 101 2.03 18.15 8.28
CA ASP A 101 2.29 18.56 9.65
C ASP A 101 1.13 19.36 10.25
N ASN A 102 1.07 19.38 11.59
CA ASN A 102 0.20 20.32 12.29
C ASN A 102 0.87 21.72 12.28
N PRO A 103 0.19 22.78 11.79
CA PRO A 103 0.78 24.12 11.72
C PRO A 103 1.19 24.73 13.05
N ASP A 104 0.58 24.33 14.16
CA ASP A 104 0.97 24.75 15.51
C ASP A 104 2.44 24.37 15.84
N ALA A 105 2.99 23.33 15.19
CA ALA A 105 4.38 22.92 15.39
C ALA A 105 5.40 23.87 14.74
N TRP A 106 4.92 24.79 13.90
CA TRP A 106 5.72 25.66 13.04
C TRP A 106 5.32 27.14 13.13
N ASP A 107 4.58 27.52 14.19
CA ASP A 107 4.07 28.89 14.40
C ASP A 107 3.29 29.44 13.18
N ALA A 108 2.61 28.55 12.45
CA ALA A 108 1.97 28.80 11.15
C ALA A 108 0.43 28.84 11.22
N GLN A 109 -0.16 28.66 12.39
CA GLN A 109 -1.61 28.45 12.56
C GLN A 109 -2.50 29.64 12.18
N ASP A 110 -1.96 30.86 12.20
CA ASP A 110 -2.71 32.10 11.96
C ASP A 110 -2.54 32.65 10.52
N ASP A 111 -1.80 31.96 9.64
CA ASP A 111 -1.58 32.37 8.24
C ASP A 111 -2.08 31.29 7.27
N GLU A 112 -3.01 31.66 6.39
CA GLU A 112 -3.66 30.74 5.45
C GLU A 112 -2.66 30.13 4.44
N ALA A 113 -1.65 30.89 4.00
CA ALA A 113 -0.59 30.37 3.13
C ALA A 113 0.34 29.44 3.91
N ALA A 114 0.54 29.71 5.20
CA ALA A 114 1.36 28.92 6.11
C ALA A 114 0.67 27.62 6.56
N SER A 115 -0.65 27.55 6.52
CA SER A 115 -1.41 26.38 6.99
C SER A 115 -1.19 25.07 6.20
N ARG A 116 -0.30 25.08 5.19
CA ARG A 116 0.04 23.96 4.29
C ARG A 116 1.43 23.38 4.56
N VAL A 117 1.79 23.36 5.83
CA VAL A 117 3.11 22.96 6.33
C VAL A 117 3.43 21.52 5.93
N TYR A 118 4.59 21.29 5.30
CA TYR A 118 5.15 19.96 5.03
C TYR A 118 4.11 18.99 4.47
N SER A 119 3.63 19.22 3.23
CA SER A 119 2.61 18.34 2.63
C SER A 119 3.11 16.90 2.37
N GLU A 120 4.41 16.66 2.55
CA GLU A 120 5.17 15.41 2.41
C GLU A 120 4.92 14.63 1.12
N ALA A 121 3.75 14.01 1.00
CA ALA A 121 3.42 13.14 -0.10
C ALA A 121 1.97 13.25 -0.54
N GLY A 122 1.74 12.97 -1.83
CA GLY A 122 0.41 13.01 -2.41
C GLY A 122 0.37 12.71 -3.89
N THR A 123 -0.84 12.69 -4.44
CA THR A 123 -1.07 12.68 -5.89
C THR A 123 -2.12 13.73 -6.26
N ASN A 124 -1.86 14.49 -7.32
CA ASN A 124 -2.81 15.48 -7.82
C ASN A 124 -3.80 14.89 -8.82
N GLU A 125 -4.85 15.65 -9.15
CA GLU A 125 -5.91 15.23 -10.08
C GLU A 125 -5.45 15.04 -11.54
N ARG A 126 -4.17 15.32 -11.83
CA ARG A 126 -3.52 15.00 -13.12
C ARG A 126 -2.79 13.66 -13.10
N GLY A 127 -2.71 13.01 -11.94
CA GLY A 127 -1.97 11.76 -11.73
C GLY A 127 -0.48 11.97 -11.46
N VAL A 128 -0.05 13.18 -11.09
CA VAL A 128 1.33 13.44 -10.65
C VAL A 128 1.44 13.14 -9.16
N SER A 129 2.30 12.20 -8.82
CA SER A 129 2.64 11.80 -7.46
C SER A 129 3.96 12.43 -7.02
N VAL A 130 4.00 12.94 -5.81
CA VAL A 130 5.19 13.57 -5.21
C VAL A 130 5.41 13.00 -3.83
N SER A 131 6.67 12.72 -3.48
CA SER A 131 7.12 12.46 -2.11
C SER A 131 8.36 13.32 -1.85
N ALA A 132 8.25 14.25 -0.90
CA ALA A 132 9.23 15.27 -0.59
C ALA A 132 9.34 15.43 0.94
N THR A 133 10.49 15.20 1.59
CA THR A 133 11.80 14.92 0.97
C THR A 133 12.57 13.80 1.64
N LEU A 134 13.59 13.32 0.92
CA LEU A 134 14.73 12.66 1.53
C LEU A 134 15.86 13.68 1.67
N THR A 135 16.01 14.28 2.85
CA THR A 135 17.10 15.22 3.13
C THR A 135 18.47 14.57 2.92
N THR A 136 19.40 15.31 2.35
CA THR A 136 20.80 14.91 2.10
C THR A 136 21.75 16.05 2.47
N ASP A 137 23.05 15.84 2.27
CA ASP A 137 24.07 16.86 2.52
C ASP A 137 25.02 16.98 1.31
N TYR A 138 25.47 18.20 1.02
CA TYR A 138 26.63 18.43 0.16
C TYR A 138 27.96 18.41 0.95
N ASN A 139 29.08 18.35 0.25
CA ASN A 139 30.40 18.49 0.84
C ASN A 139 30.83 19.96 1.05
N ASP A 140 31.84 20.17 1.90
CA ASP A 140 32.35 21.51 2.24
C ASP A 140 32.93 22.27 1.04
N GLY A 141 33.42 21.57 0.02
CA GLY A 141 33.93 22.17 -1.21
C GLY A 141 32.83 22.84 -2.02
N ILE A 142 31.72 22.14 -2.23
CA ILE A 142 30.52 22.70 -2.88
C ILE A 142 29.89 23.80 -2.04
N LYS A 143 29.78 23.60 -0.71
CA LYS A 143 29.26 24.61 0.22
C LYS A 143 29.96 25.96 0.08
N ALA A 144 31.27 25.95 -0.16
CA ALA A 144 32.07 27.18 -0.27
C ALA A 144 31.84 27.94 -1.59
N ILE A 145 31.36 27.27 -2.64
CA ILE A 145 31.21 27.85 -3.99
C ILE A 145 29.75 28.12 -4.38
N ASP A 146 28.79 27.35 -3.87
CA ASP A 146 27.34 27.54 -4.10
C ASP A 146 26.55 27.17 -2.83
N PRO A 147 26.64 28.02 -1.77
CA PRO A 147 25.94 27.78 -0.51
C PRO A 147 24.41 27.80 -0.69
N LEU A 148 23.71 27.11 0.20
CA LEU A 148 22.24 27.17 0.28
C LEU A 148 21.75 28.61 0.49
N VAL A 149 20.54 28.87 -0.01
CA VAL A 149 19.88 30.16 0.01
C VAL A 149 18.73 30.11 1.01
N ASP A 150 18.81 30.88 2.10
CA ASP A 150 17.77 30.89 3.14
C ASP A 150 16.36 31.24 2.59
N THR A 151 16.26 31.98 1.50
CA THR A 151 14.98 32.29 0.83
C THR A 151 14.69 31.38 -0.37
N GLY A 152 15.44 30.31 -0.55
CA GLY A 152 15.25 29.31 -1.59
C GLY A 152 14.15 28.31 -1.23
N ILE A 153 13.67 27.55 -2.21
CA ILE A 153 12.65 26.52 -1.94
C ILE A 153 13.26 25.37 -1.13
N GLY A 154 12.52 24.87 -0.15
CA GLY A 154 12.89 23.69 0.63
C GLY A 154 11.72 22.82 1.03
N GLU A 155 12.01 21.79 1.84
CA GLU A 155 11.09 20.69 2.18
C GLU A 155 9.67 21.16 2.53
N TYR A 156 9.56 22.24 3.31
CA TYR A 156 8.30 22.84 3.73
C TYR A 156 7.30 23.05 2.57
N ASN A 157 7.76 23.48 1.39
CA ASN A 157 6.89 23.84 0.27
C ASN A 157 7.01 22.91 -0.96
N LEU A 158 7.99 22.00 -1.03
CA LEU A 158 8.26 21.21 -2.23
C LEU A 158 7.05 20.39 -2.70
N ALA A 159 6.46 19.58 -1.82
CA ALA A 159 5.29 18.76 -2.15
C ALA A 159 4.08 19.62 -2.55
N ASP A 160 3.76 20.65 -1.76
CA ASP A 160 2.62 21.54 -2.01
C ASP A 160 2.77 22.25 -3.37
N TYR A 161 3.94 22.84 -3.64
CA TYR A 161 4.22 23.50 -4.91
C TYR A 161 4.03 22.54 -6.09
N LEU A 162 4.72 21.40 -6.06
CA LEU A 162 4.70 20.47 -7.18
C LEU A 162 3.31 19.90 -7.45
N LEU A 163 2.61 19.46 -6.41
CA LEU A 163 1.26 18.92 -6.54
C LEU A 163 0.27 19.98 -7.02
N SER A 164 0.45 21.23 -6.60
CA SER A 164 -0.39 22.36 -7.00
C SER A 164 -0.27 22.71 -8.48
N VAL A 165 0.91 22.59 -9.09
CA VAL A 165 1.17 23.20 -10.42
C VAL A 165 1.55 22.22 -11.53
N SER A 166 1.91 20.97 -11.22
CA SER A 166 2.47 20.03 -12.19
C SER A 166 1.39 19.22 -12.91
N SER A 167 1.45 19.19 -14.25
CA SER A 167 0.52 18.45 -15.11
C SER A 167 1.03 17.08 -15.56
N SER A 168 2.33 16.85 -15.42
CA SER A 168 3.04 15.57 -15.61
C SER A 168 4.27 15.57 -14.69
N ALA A 169 4.91 14.41 -14.50
CA ALA A 169 6.13 14.31 -13.71
C ALA A 169 7.27 15.16 -14.28
N ARG A 170 7.44 15.12 -15.62
CA ARG A 170 8.43 15.94 -16.33
C ARG A 170 8.19 17.44 -16.18
N ASP A 171 6.94 17.86 -16.31
CA ASP A 171 6.54 19.27 -16.08
C ASP A 171 6.85 19.69 -14.63
N GLY A 172 6.70 18.79 -13.65
CA GLY A 172 7.13 19.02 -12.27
C GLY A 172 8.65 19.20 -12.13
N VAL A 173 9.45 18.35 -12.78
CA VAL A 173 10.92 18.47 -12.80
C VAL A 173 11.36 19.80 -13.40
N GLU A 174 10.82 20.18 -14.55
CA GLU A 174 11.17 21.44 -15.23
C GLU A 174 10.78 22.66 -14.39
N LYS A 175 9.60 22.64 -13.77
CA LYS A 175 9.11 23.71 -12.90
C LYS A 175 9.90 23.83 -11.60
N LEU A 176 10.32 22.73 -10.99
CA LEU A 176 11.17 22.78 -9.80
C LEU A 176 12.55 23.33 -10.15
N GLY A 177 13.13 22.84 -11.25
CA GLY A 177 14.40 23.34 -11.76
C GLY A 177 14.39 24.85 -11.99
N ALA A 178 13.34 25.37 -12.63
CA ALA A 178 13.18 26.80 -12.84
C ALA A 178 13.02 27.61 -11.54
N ILE A 179 12.33 27.06 -10.53
CA ILE A 179 12.25 27.71 -9.21
C ILE A 179 13.64 27.77 -8.56
N ILE A 180 14.40 26.68 -8.60
CA ILE A 180 15.75 26.65 -7.99
C ILE A 180 16.71 27.57 -8.75
N ASP A 181 16.65 27.61 -10.08
CA ASP A 181 17.47 28.52 -10.88
C ASP A 181 17.21 30.00 -10.53
N GLN A 182 15.97 30.34 -10.16
CA GLN A 182 15.57 31.72 -9.86
C GLN A 182 15.70 32.11 -8.38
N TYR A 183 15.33 31.22 -7.47
CA TYR A 183 15.20 31.50 -6.03
C TYR A 183 16.22 30.75 -5.17
N GLY A 184 16.88 29.73 -5.73
CA GLY A 184 17.78 28.83 -5.01
C GLY A 184 17.05 27.75 -4.21
N SER A 185 17.84 26.92 -3.53
CA SER A 185 17.42 25.88 -2.59
C SER A 185 17.86 26.22 -1.18
N GLN A 186 16.96 26.03 -0.21
CA GLN A 186 17.25 26.23 1.23
C GLN A 186 17.99 25.05 1.85
N ASP A 187 17.86 23.88 1.24
CA ASP A 187 18.30 22.57 1.71
C ASP A 187 18.72 21.66 0.54
N CYS A 188 19.41 20.57 0.86
CA CYS A 188 19.76 19.52 -0.11
C CYS A 188 18.85 18.33 0.08
N ASN A 189 18.13 17.92 -0.96
CA ASN A 189 17.06 16.94 -0.86
C ASN A 189 17.05 16.03 -2.08
N GLN A 190 16.53 14.82 -1.91
CA GLN A 190 15.96 14.04 -3.00
C GLN A 190 14.43 14.06 -2.93
N ILE A 191 13.79 14.14 -4.10
CA ILE A 191 12.36 14.25 -4.28
C ILE A 191 11.92 13.23 -5.33
N VAL A 192 10.88 12.47 -5.01
CA VAL A 192 10.19 11.62 -5.99
C VAL A 192 9.18 12.49 -6.73
N ILE A 193 9.24 12.49 -8.06
CA ILE A 193 8.21 13.09 -8.92
C ILE A 193 7.84 12.05 -9.97
N ALA A 194 6.59 11.59 -9.96
CA ALA A 194 6.19 10.47 -10.79
C ALA A 194 4.79 10.67 -11.40
N ASP A 195 4.55 10.03 -12.54
CA ASP A 195 3.23 9.87 -13.14
C ASP A 195 3.13 8.49 -13.78
N ASN A 196 2.05 8.22 -14.52
CA ASN A 196 1.82 6.91 -15.16
C ASN A 196 2.79 6.58 -16.32
N THR A 197 3.73 7.47 -16.64
CA THR A 197 4.68 7.36 -17.75
C THR A 197 6.14 7.43 -17.29
N GLU A 198 6.47 8.31 -16.35
CA GLU A 198 7.84 8.53 -15.89
C GLU A 198 7.93 8.62 -14.36
N THR A 199 9.02 8.09 -13.80
CA THR A 199 9.39 8.28 -12.40
C THR A 199 10.76 8.92 -12.34
N TRP A 200 10.84 10.09 -11.70
CA TRP A 200 12.07 10.88 -11.55
C TRP A 200 12.49 10.94 -10.09
N ILE A 201 13.80 10.81 -9.86
CA ILE A 201 14.43 11.26 -8.62
C ILE A 201 15.11 12.59 -8.91
N PHE A 202 14.54 13.66 -8.37
CA PHE A 202 15.11 15.00 -8.41
C PHE A 202 16.01 15.18 -7.19
N ALA A 203 17.22 15.72 -7.37
CA ALA A 203 18.16 16.05 -6.32
C ALA A 203 18.48 17.55 -6.33
N GLN A 204 18.15 18.24 -5.24
CA GLN A 204 18.71 19.55 -4.91
C GLN A 204 20.14 19.32 -4.41
N LEU A 205 21.15 19.69 -5.21
CA LEU A 205 22.55 19.37 -4.96
C LEU A 205 23.28 20.46 -4.17
N SER A 206 22.86 21.72 -4.34
CA SER A 206 23.42 22.90 -3.68
C SER A 206 22.50 24.11 -3.86
N GLY A 207 22.97 25.33 -3.54
CA GLY A 207 22.17 26.54 -3.62
C GLY A 207 21.41 26.70 -4.94
N HIS A 208 22.05 26.45 -6.09
CA HIS A 208 21.42 26.58 -7.41
C HIS A 208 21.70 25.41 -8.35
N GLN A 209 22.38 24.36 -7.89
CA GLN A 209 22.62 23.17 -8.72
C GLN A 209 21.64 22.06 -8.38
N TRP A 210 21.13 21.42 -9.41
CA TRP A 210 20.17 20.34 -9.29
C TRP A 210 20.31 19.36 -10.46
N ILE A 211 19.90 18.13 -10.24
CA ILE A 211 19.82 17.07 -11.26
C ILE A 211 18.58 16.24 -11.02
N ALA A 212 17.89 15.83 -12.07
CA ALA A 212 16.79 14.90 -12.03
C ALA A 212 17.09 13.72 -12.96
N VAL A 213 16.99 12.51 -12.44
CA VAL A 213 17.26 11.28 -13.18
C VAL A 213 16.00 10.43 -13.28
N LYS A 214 15.70 9.98 -14.49
CA LYS A 214 14.62 9.05 -14.74
C LYS A 214 15.06 7.66 -14.30
N MET A 215 14.26 7.03 -13.44
CA MET A 215 14.60 5.71 -12.92
C MET A 215 14.26 4.61 -13.93
N GLY A 216 15.17 3.64 -14.06
CA GLY A 216 15.02 2.53 -15.00
C GLY A 216 14.07 1.43 -14.53
N ASP A 217 13.58 0.64 -15.47
CA ASP A 217 12.61 -0.44 -15.20
C ASP A 217 13.24 -1.67 -14.53
N ASP A 218 14.54 -1.89 -14.73
CA ASP A 218 15.28 -3.10 -14.34
C ASP A 218 16.05 -2.96 -13.01
N VAL A 219 15.83 -1.88 -12.26
CA VAL A 219 16.60 -1.58 -11.05
C VAL A 219 15.73 -1.40 -9.81
N ALA A 220 16.34 -1.57 -8.65
CA ALA A 220 15.84 -1.11 -7.37
C ALA A 220 16.78 -0.04 -6.78
N SER A 221 16.28 0.76 -5.84
CA SER A 221 17.05 1.73 -5.06
C SER A 221 16.50 1.78 -3.63
N VAL A 222 17.41 1.94 -2.67
CA VAL A 222 17.09 2.26 -1.28
C VAL A 222 18.06 3.34 -0.82
N ASN A 223 17.57 4.53 -0.52
CA ASN A 223 18.41 5.66 -0.13
C ASN A 223 17.99 6.19 1.25
N PRO A 224 18.83 6.01 2.29
CA PRO A 224 18.62 6.54 3.63
C PRO A 224 19.41 7.85 3.83
N ASN A 225 19.02 8.94 3.19
CA ASN A 225 19.65 10.28 3.32
C ASN A 225 21.10 10.36 2.84
N ILE A 226 21.50 9.60 1.82
CA ILE A 226 22.85 9.61 1.27
C ILE A 226 22.85 10.34 -0.07
N GLY A 227 23.38 11.57 -0.09
CA GLY A 227 23.51 12.35 -1.33
C GLY A 227 24.61 11.85 -2.28
N GLY A 228 25.59 11.12 -1.75
CA GLY A 228 26.74 10.59 -2.49
C GLY A 228 26.54 9.22 -3.15
N LEU A 229 25.31 8.67 -3.15
CA LEU A 229 25.05 7.42 -3.86
C LEU A 229 25.21 7.64 -5.36
N GLN A 230 26.17 6.94 -5.96
CA GLN A 230 26.56 7.21 -7.33
C GLN A 230 25.52 6.69 -8.32
N TYR A 231 25.25 7.48 -9.34
CA TYR A 231 24.42 7.08 -10.47
C TYR A 231 24.97 7.71 -11.74
N LYS A 232 25.51 6.87 -12.62
CA LYS A 232 26.07 7.33 -13.89
C LYS A 232 24.95 7.48 -14.91
N VAL A 233 24.77 8.70 -15.40
CA VAL A 233 23.76 9.05 -16.39
C VAL A 233 24.38 9.89 -17.50
N ASN A 234 23.84 9.78 -18.71
CA ASN A 234 24.20 10.69 -19.79
C ASN A 234 23.51 12.04 -19.57
N LEU A 235 24.29 13.06 -19.22
CA LEU A 235 23.79 14.41 -18.95
C LEU A 235 23.16 15.08 -20.19
N ASP A 236 23.59 14.68 -21.40
CA ASP A 236 23.06 15.22 -22.65
C ASP A 236 21.77 14.54 -23.12
N ASP A 237 21.38 13.41 -22.49
CA ASP A 237 20.14 12.71 -22.83
C ASP A 237 18.96 13.23 -22.00
N VAL A 238 18.29 14.24 -22.54
CA VAL A 238 17.11 14.88 -21.92
C VAL A 238 15.94 13.92 -21.66
N SER A 239 15.94 12.73 -22.27
CA SER A 239 14.93 11.71 -21.98
C SER A 239 15.18 11.00 -20.64
N GLN A 240 16.44 10.97 -20.18
CA GLN A 240 16.88 10.29 -18.96
C GLN A 240 17.34 11.24 -17.86
N CYS A 241 17.80 12.44 -18.22
CA CYS A 241 18.39 13.39 -17.29
C CYS A 241 17.99 14.83 -17.62
N LEU A 242 17.57 15.57 -16.60
CA LEU A 242 17.43 17.03 -16.66
C LEU A 242 18.28 17.62 -15.53
N HIS A 243 18.94 18.76 -15.74
CA HIS A 243 19.83 19.31 -14.72
C HIS A 243 20.03 20.83 -14.91
N SER A 244 20.56 21.49 -13.87
CA SER A 244 20.96 22.88 -13.94
C SER A 244 22.10 23.09 -14.95
N ALA A 245 22.14 24.25 -15.60
CA ALA A 245 23.18 24.56 -16.61
C ALA A 245 24.62 24.53 -16.04
N GLY A 246 24.76 24.78 -14.74
CA GLY A 246 26.04 24.85 -14.03
C GLY A 246 26.54 23.53 -13.45
N VAL A 247 25.80 22.41 -13.57
CA VAL A 247 26.06 21.18 -12.78
C VAL A 247 27.45 20.57 -13.00
N VAL A 248 28.09 20.85 -14.15
CA VAL A 248 29.47 20.43 -14.44
C VAL A 248 30.45 21.61 -14.37
N THR A 249 30.07 22.74 -14.96
CA THR A 249 30.99 23.87 -15.18
C THR A 249 31.36 24.60 -13.88
N LEU A 250 30.44 24.66 -12.92
CA LEU A 250 30.70 25.25 -11.60
C LEU A 250 31.80 24.47 -10.84
N PRO A 251 31.67 23.14 -10.59
CA PRO A 251 32.72 22.40 -9.90
C PRO A 251 34.01 22.28 -10.71
N GLU A 252 33.94 22.22 -12.05
CA GLU A 252 35.12 22.18 -12.92
C GLU A 252 35.95 23.45 -12.80
N SER A 253 35.31 24.63 -12.92
CA SER A 253 35.98 25.93 -12.85
C SER A 253 36.61 26.21 -11.48
N ASN A 254 36.15 25.52 -10.43
CA ASN A 254 36.69 25.60 -9.07
C ASN A 254 37.63 24.43 -8.72
N GLY A 255 37.91 23.52 -9.65
CA GLY A 255 38.85 22.42 -9.44
C GLY A 255 38.37 21.33 -8.48
N VAL A 256 37.05 21.19 -8.28
CA VAL A 256 36.44 20.21 -7.36
C VAL A 256 35.61 19.14 -8.07
N LEU A 257 35.52 19.17 -9.40
CA LEU A 257 34.82 18.15 -10.19
C LEU A 257 35.47 16.77 -10.01
N VAL A 258 34.67 15.78 -9.67
CA VAL A 258 35.07 14.36 -9.63
C VAL A 258 34.55 13.67 -10.89
N THR A 259 35.39 12.85 -11.51
CA THR A 259 35.03 12.06 -12.69
C THR A 259 35.05 10.57 -12.41
N TYR A 260 34.33 9.80 -13.22
CA TYR A 260 34.55 8.37 -13.36
C TYR A 260 35.89 8.07 -14.07
N ASP A 261 36.30 6.81 -14.09
CA ASP A 261 37.54 6.34 -14.72
C ASP A 261 37.63 6.67 -16.22
N ASP A 262 36.49 6.80 -16.90
CA ASP A 262 36.41 7.17 -18.31
C ASP A 262 36.38 8.69 -18.56
N GLY A 263 36.57 9.49 -17.51
CA GLY A 263 36.60 10.96 -17.57
C GLY A 263 35.23 11.63 -17.58
N THR A 264 34.13 10.87 -17.56
CA THR A 264 32.78 11.46 -17.48
C THR A 264 32.51 12.05 -16.09
N PRO A 265 31.77 13.17 -15.97
CA PRO A 265 31.41 13.76 -14.67
C PRO A 265 30.66 12.79 -13.75
N ASN A 266 31.07 12.72 -12.49
CA ASN A 266 30.37 11.98 -11.44
C ASN A 266 29.66 12.98 -10.52
N ILE A 267 28.43 13.34 -10.87
CA ILE A 267 27.68 14.41 -10.21
C ILE A 267 27.44 14.09 -8.72
N PHE A 268 26.91 12.91 -8.39
CA PHE A 268 26.61 12.56 -7.00
C PHE A 268 27.85 12.55 -6.11
N LYS A 269 29.01 12.09 -6.61
CA LYS A 269 30.27 12.12 -5.84
C LYS A 269 30.90 13.52 -5.78
N THR A 270 30.69 14.34 -6.81
CA THR A 270 31.15 15.74 -6.84
C THR A 270 30.42 16.59 -5.80
N TYR A 271 29.11 16.38 -5.63
CA TYR A 271 28.27 17.21 -4.77
C TYR A 271 28.04 16.61 -3.38
N GLY A 272 27.78 15.31 -3.30
CA GLY A 272 27.40 14.64 -2.07
C GLY A 272 28.51 14.66 -1.00
N LYS A 273 28.09 14.60 0.26
CA LYS A 273 28.97 14.40 1.40
C LYS A 273 29.59 12.99 1.37
N GLU A 274 30.90 12.91 1.64
CA GLU A 274 31.68 11.68 1.56
C GLU A 274 31.19 10.57 2.51
N ASN A 275 30.82 10.92 3.74
CA ASN A 275 30.23 9.99 4.70
C ASN A 275 29.03 10.62 5.38
N SER A 276 27.87 9.99 5.21
CA SER A 276 26.59 10.46 5.77
C SER A 276 26.40 10.06 7.23
N GLY A 277 27.20 9.12 7.74
CA GLY A 277 27.15 8.66 9.13
C GLY A 277 26.65 7.23 9.27
N SER A 278 26.88 6.64 10.45
CA SER A 278 26.63 5.22 10.64
C SER A 278 25.15 4.82 10.61
N SER A 279 24.25 5.72 10.98
CA SER A 279 22.81 5.49 10.87
C SER A 279 22.36 5.35 9.42
N GLN A 280 22.87 6.17 8.51
CA GLN A 280 22.57 6.13 7.09
C GLN A 280 23.18 4.88 6.45
N ASN A 281 24.47 4.62 6.73
CA ASN A 281 25.19 3.49 6.15
C ASN A 281 24.59 2.13 6.60
N THR A 282 24.15 2.03 7.87
CA THR A 282 23.49 0.82 8.39
C THR A 282 22.18 0.56 7.67
N ARG A 283 21.34 1.59 7.49
CA ARG A 283 20.07 1.48 6.78
C ARG A 283 20.26 1.09 5.32
N LEU A 284 21.31 1.57 4.65
CA LEU A 284 21.61 1.17 3.28
C LEU A 284 21.92 -0.33 3.23
N ALA A 285 22.80 -0.81 4.11
CA ALA A 285 23.14 -2.24 4.19
C ALA A 285 21.90 -3.11 4.50
N GLN A 286 21.05 -2.68 5.43
CA GLN A 286 19.80 -3.38 5.76
C GLN A 286 18.83 -3.43 4.57
N GLY A 287 18.62 -2.30 3.87
CA GLY A 287 17.76 -2.26 2.70
C GLY A 287 18.28 -3.14 1.57
N ARG A 288 19.61 -3.16 1.37
CA ARG A 288 20.27 -4.07 0.42
C ARG A 288 20.06 -5.54 0.77
N ALA A 289 20.20 -5.91 2.04
CA ALA A 289 19.91 -7.27 2.51
C ALA A 289 18.42 -7.64 2.34
N TYR A 290 17.50 -6.71 2.65
CA TYR A 290 16.05 -6.89 2.51
C TYR A 290 15.65 -7.28 1.08
N PHE A 291 16.23 -6.62 0.07
CA PHE A 291 15.98 -6.93 -1.34
C PHE A 291 16.87 -8.06 -1.90
N GLY A 292 17.51 -8.87 -1.04
CA GLY A 292 18.32 -10.01 -1.46
C GLY A 292 19.63 -9.65 -2.17
N ALA A 293 20.10 -8.41 -2.04
CA ALA A 293 21.30 -7.89 -2.67
C ALA A 293 22.29 -7.37 -1.60
N ALA A 294 22.49 -8.18 -0.56
CA ALA A 294 23.30 -7.85 0.62
C ALA A 294 24.70 -7.36 0.26
N LEU A 295 25.17 -6.36 1.01
CA LEU A 295 26.53 -5.86 0.94
C LEU A 295 27.43 -6.70 1.87
N ALA A 296 28.71 -6.86 1.51
CA ALA A 296 29.67 -7.65 2.27
C ALA A 296 30.56 -6.76 3.19
N PRO A 297 30.71 -7.10 4.48
CA PRO A 297 31.67 -6.44 5.37
C PRO A 297 33.09 -6.46 4.81
N GLN A 298 33.86 -5.40 5.06
CA GLN A 298 35.24 -5.15 4.62
C GLN A 298 35.45 -5.03 3.10
N THR A 299 34.44 -5.38 2.29
CA THR A 299 34.48 -5.25 0.83
C THR A 299 33.63 -4.07 0.37
N ASP A 300 32.39 -4.00 0.86
CA ASP A 300 31.41 -2.98 0.49
C ASP A 300 31.19 -1.95 1.61
N TYR A 301 31.52 -2.29 2.86
CA TYR A 301 31.41 -1.38 3.99
C TYR A 301 32.35 -1.76 5.15
N THR A 302 32.60 -0.82 6.06
CA THR A 302 33.34 -1.07 7.32
C THR A 302 32.42 -0.99 8.53
N VAL A 303 32.82 -1.62 9.64
CA VAL A 303 32.08 -1.62 10.90
C VAL A 303 32.95 -1.21 12.08
N ASP A 304 32.35 -0.65 13.12
CA ASP A 304 33.02 -0.40 14.40
C ASP A 304 32.91 -1.56 15.39
N GLU A 305 33.45 -1.38 16.60
CA GLU A 305 33.42 -2.37 17.69
C GLU A 305 32.00 -2.70 18.19
N GLN A 306 31.01 -1.82 17.92
CA GLN A 306 29.60 -2.05 18.26
C GLN A 306 28.83 -2.70 17.09
N GLY A 307 29.50 -3.02 15.99
CA GLY A 307 28.91 -3.60 14.79
C GLY A 307 28.17 -2.60 13.89
N ARG A 308 28.26 -1.29 14.17
CA ARG A 308 27.61 -0.27 13.33
C ARG A 308 28.37 -0.10 12.03
N VAL A 309 27.66 0.03 10.91
CA VAL A 309 28.27 0.32 9.62
C VAL A 309 28.81 1.75 9.62
N THR A 310 30.12 1.97 9.50
CA THR A 310 30.74 3.30 9.66
C THR A 310 31.10 3.98 8.35
N SER A 311 31.36 3.23 7.28
CA SER A 311 31.59 3.77 5.93
C SER A 311 31.14 2.79 4.85
N LEU A 312 30.84 3.32 3.67
CA LEU A 312 30.50 2.56 2.47
C LEU A 312 31.65 2.66 1.45
N ILE A 313 31.84 1.61 0.67
CA ILE A 313 32.86 1.52 -0.39
C ILE A 313 32.12 1.54 -1.72
N ASP A 314 32.37 2.58 -2.52
CA ASP A 314 31.78 2.80 -3.85
C ASP A 314 30.24 2.64 -3.93
N PRO A 315 29.46 3.27 -3.03
CA PRO A 315 28.03 3.04 -2.98
C PRO A 315 27.30 3.59 -4.21
N GLN A 316 26.34 2.81 -4.71
CA GLN A 316 25.53 3.12 -5.90
C GLN A 316 24.08 3.40 -5.50
N LEU A 317 23.42 4.32 -6.21
CA LEU A 317 22.01 4.64 -6.01
C LEU A 317 21.12 3.44 -6.37
N THR A 318 21.43 2.79 -7.49
CA THR A 318 20.64 1.70 -8.03
C THR A 318 21.36 0.36 -7.96
N PHE A 319 20.59 -0.72 -7.91
CA PHE A 319 21.10 -2.09 -7.94
C PHE A 319 20.11 -3.06 -8.54
N THR A 320 20.60 -4.25 -8.90
CA THR A 320 19.75 -5.38 -9.25
C THR A 320 19.37 -6.14 -7.97
N PRO A 321 18.08 -6.19 -7.60
CA PRO A 321 17.66 -6.94 -6.42
C PRO A 321 17.80 -8.46 -6.65
N GLY A 322 18.02 -9.21 -5.57
CA GLY A 322 18.10 -10.67 -5.60
C GLY A 322 16.73 -11.37 -5.59
N ILE A 323 15.67 -10.61 -5.30
CA ILE A 323 14.28 -11.06 -5.30
C ILE A 323 13.41 -10.10 -6.11
N LYS A 324 12.31 -10.60 -6.67
CA LYS A 324 11.23 -9.75 -7.16
C LYS A 324 10.31 -9.36 -6.01
N SER A 325 9.86 -8.12 -5.98
CA SER A 325 8.92 -7.63 -4.97
C SER A 325 7.48 -7.76 -5.43
N ASP A 326 6.64 -8.34 -4.58
CA ASP A 326 5.18 -8.12 -4.63
C ASP A 326 4.81 -6.83 -3.88
N THR A 327 3.53 -6.45 -3.91
CA THR A 327 3.02 -5.27 -3.19
C THR A 327 3.40 -5.31 -1.71
N PHE A 328 3.22 -6.46 -1.04
CA PHE A 328 3.52 -6.58 0.39
C PHE A 328 5.00 -6.34 0.71
N THR A 329 5.90 -6.91 -0.09
CA THR A 329 7.35 -6.72 0.04
C THR A 329 7.75 -5.26 -0.21
N ALA A 330 7.14 -4.61 -1.20
CA ALA A 330 7.39 -3.19 -1.47
C ALA A 330 7.00 -2.32 -0.26
N LEU A 331 5.79 -2.49 0.27
CA LEU A 331 5.30 -1.75 1.43
C LEU A 331 6.12 -2.00 2.70
N ARG A 332 6.49 -3.27 2.93
CA ARG A 332 7.19 -3.67 4.16
C ARG A 332 8.66 -3.23 4.20
N SER A 333 9.23 -2.88 3.04
CA SER A 333 10.63 -2.41 2.92
C SER A 333 10.94 -1.18 3.78
N LEU A 334 9.98 -0.26 3.92
CA LEU A 334 10.11 0.97 4.72
C LEU A 334 10.05 0.75 6.24
N ALA A 335 9.86 -0.48 6.69
CA ALA A 335 10.04 -0.85 8.09
C ALA A 335 11.02 -2.02 8.27
N ALA A 336 11.91 -2.27 7.31
CA ALA A 336 12.93 -3.30 7.45
C ALA A 336 13.88 -2.99 8.62
N ARG A 337 14.35 -4.03 9.32
CA ARG A 337 15.28 -3.89 10.45
C ARG A 337 16.51 -4.79 10.31
N GLY A 338 16.78 -5.26 9.10
CA GLY A 338 17.94 -6.10 8.76
C GLY A 338 17.77 -7.56 9.16
N GLU A 339 16.54 -8.07 9.29
CA GLU A 339 16.26 -9.42 9.78
C GLU A 339 16.83 -10.55 8.90
N GLN A 340 17.25 -10.24 7.68
CA GLN A 340 17.86 -11.19 6.74
C GLN A 340 19.33 -11.50 7.06
N ASP A 341 19.98 -10.72 7.93
CA ASP A 341 21.38 -10.86 8.31
C ASP A 341 21.56 -10.54 9.79
N ASP A 342 21.94 -11.53 10.60
CA ASP A 342 22.13 -11.38 12.05
C ASP A 342 23.10 -10.25 12.43
N SER A 343 24.08 -9.94 11.57
CA SER A 343 25.04 -8.83 11.81
C SER A 343 24.43 -7.44 11.58
N LEU A 344 23.34 -7.36 10.82
CA LEU A 344 22.60 -6.13 10.52
C LEU A 344 21.23 -6.08 11.22
N ASN A 345 20.86 -7.13 11.96
CA ASN A 345 19.56 -7.26 12.61
C ASN A 345 19.45 -6.38 13.86
N ALA A 346 18.71 -5.28 13.75
CA ALA A 346 18.52 -4.32 14.85
C ALA A 346 17.65 -4.86 16.01
N ASN A 347 17.07 -6.05 15.86
CA ASN A 347 16.41 -6.77 16.96
C ASN A 347 17.42 -7.51 17.85
N LEU A 348 18.58 -7.87 17.29
CA LEU A 348 19.68 -8.53 18.00
C LEU A 348 20.73 -7.51 18.49
N ASN A 349 20.88 -6.38 17.79
CA ASN A 349 21.83 -5.34 18.13
C ASN A 349 21.17 -3.95 18.18
N SER A 350 20.97 -3.42 19.38
CA SER A 350 20.35 -2.10 19.60
C SER A 350 21.24 -0.90 19.22
N ALA A 351 22.51 -1.12 18.89
CA ALA A 351 23.40 -0.07 18.39
C ALA A 351 23.10 0.28 16.91
N LEU A 352 22.39 -0.58 16.19
CA LEU A 352 22.01 -0.39 14.79
C LEU A 352 20.79 0.50 14.69
N TYR A 353 20.92 1.59 13.93
CA TYR A 353 19.80 2.46 13.59
C TYR A 353 19.10 1.89 12.37
N ALA A 354 17.89 1.36 12.55
CA ALA A 354 17.16 0.65 11.50
C ALA A 354 16.33 1.55 10.59
N ILE A 355 15.95 1.05 9.41
CA ILE A 355 14.97 1.72 8.53
C ILE A 355 13.64 1.86 9.31
N GLY A 356 13.05 0.73 9.71
CA GLY A 356 11.91 0.74 10.62
C GLY A 356 12.34 1.09 12.04
N ASN A 357 12.02 2.30 12.49
CA ASN A 357 12.42 2.77 13.81
C ASN A 357 11.33 3.61 14.48
N ASN A 358 11.57 4.03 15.72
CA ASN A 358 10.58 4.74 16.51
C ASN A 358 10.50 6.24 16.21
N ARG A 359 11.14 6.77 15.17
CA ARG A 359 11.07 8.19 14.78
C ARG A 359 10.26 8.42 13.51
N THR A 360 9.87 7.35 12.83
CA THR A 360 9.06 7.43 11.62
C THR A 360 7.68 7.98 11.94
N THR A 361 7.19 8.91 11.13
CA THR A 361 5.93 9.65 11.36
C THR A 361 4.85 9.34 10.34
N GLU A 362 5.26 8.99 9.12
CA GLU A 362 4.42 8.44 8.07
C GLU A 362 5.27 7.61 7.11
N SER A 363 4.59 6.83 6.29
CA SER A 363 5.17 6.30 5.06
C SER A 363 4.16 6.19 3.95
N ASN A 364 4.66 6.46 2.75
CA ASN A 364 3.92 6.37 1.51
C ASN A 364 4.68 5.51 0.49
N ILE A 365 3.92 4.73 -0.29
CA ILE A 365 4.40 4.06 -1.51
C ILE A 365 3.38 4.29 -2.62
N PHE A 366 3.83 4.84 -3.73
CA PHE A 366 3.07 4.91 -4.98
C PHE A 366 3.30 3.63 -5.78
N GLN A 367 2.24 2.88 -6.02
CA GLN A 367 2.20 1.81 -7.02
C GLN A 367 1.72 2.40 -8.34
N ILE A 368 2.64 2.52 -9.30
CA ILE A 368 2.44 3.17 -10.59
C ILE A 368 2.25 2.12 -11.68
N ARG A 369 1.09 2.17 -12.32
CA ARG A 369 0.59 1.10 -13.18
C ARG A 369 0.54 1.58 -14.63
N SER A 370 1.42 1.01 -15.44
CA SER A 370 1.62 1.44 -16.82
C SER A 370 0.40 1.15 -17.69
N GLY A 371 0.03 2.09 -18.57
CA GLY A 371 -1.04 1.90 -19.56
C GLY A 371 -2.45 2.19 -19.06
N LEU A 372 -2.63 2.50 -17.78
CA LEU A 372 -3.90 3.00 -17.23
C LEU A 372 -4.01 4.53 -17.37
N SER A 373 -5.25 5.04 -17.34
CA SER A 373 -5.52 6.48 -17.34
C SER A 373 -5.04 7.12 -16.02
N SER A 374 -4.58 8.37 -16.08
CA SER A 374 -3.86 9.01 -14.97
C SER A 374 -4.70 9.21 -13.70
N ASP A 375 -6.02 9.17 -13.81
CA ASP A 375 -6.97 9.20 -12.69
C ASP A 375 -6.89 7.93 -11.82
N ILE A 376 -6.54 6.78 -12.40
CA ILE A 376 -6.47 5.50 -11.68
C ILE A 376 -5.09 4.85 -11.72
N ALA A 377 -4.16 5.32 -12.54
CA ALA A 377 -2.87 4.66 -12.74
C ALA A 377 -2.03 4.51 -11.48
N THR A 378 -2.15 5.44 -10.51
CA THR A 378 -1.43 5.36 -9.24
C THR A 378 -2.35 4.96 -8.11
N ILE A 379 -1.94 3.93 -7.35
CA ILE A 379 -2.45 3.69 -6.00
C ILE A 379 -1.43 4.27 -5.02
N GLN A 380 -1.87 5.23 -4.17
CA GLN A 380 -1.08 5.68 -3.02
C GLN A 380 -1.41 4.77 -1.84
N TRP A 381 -0.43 4.00 -1.43
CA TRP A 381 -0.46 3.24 -0.18
C TRP A 381 0.08 4.13 0.92
N GLU A 382 -0.78 4.48 1.88
CA GLU A 382 -0.46 5.42 2.95
C GLU A 382 -0.56 4.75 4.32
N ALA A 383 0.51 4.81 5.12
CA ALA A 383 0.50 4.37 6.51
C ALA A 383 0.88 5.54 7.42
N LEU A 384 -0.08 5.97 8.24
CA LEU A 384 0.15 6.99 9.26
C LEU A 384 0.88 6.40 10.47
N SER A 385 1.64 7.25 11.16
CA SER A 385 2.56 6.89 12.23
C SER A 385 3.67 5.93 11.78
N ARG A 386 4.38 5.33 12.75
CA ARG A 386 5.58 4.52 12.49
C ARG A 386 5.22 3.26 11.70
N CYS A 387 5.93 3.03 10.61
CA CYS A 387 5.70 1.94 9.65
C CYS A 387 5.69 0.53 10.26
N GLU A 388 6.47 0.29 11.32
CA GLU A 388 6.71 -1.06 11.81
C GLU A 388 5.45 -1.74 12.34
N PHE A 389 4.59 -1.01 13.05
CA PHE A 389 3.33 -1.53 13.57
C PHE A 389 2.12 -0.73 13.04
N SER A 390 2.16 -0.41 11.74
CA SER A 390 1.06 0.21 10.99
C SER A 390 0.58 -0.68 9.83
N VAL A 391 -0.56 -0.30 9.25
CA VAL A 391 -1.13 -0.87 8.01
C VAL A 391 -1.25 0.25 6.99
N TYR A 392 -0.84 -0.01 5.75
CA TYR A 392 -1.01 0.89 4.62
C TYR A 392 -2.42 0.77 4.05
N LEU A 393 -3.06 1.92 3.88
CA LEU A 393 -4.38 2.06 3.27
C LEU A 393 -4.21 2.47 1.80
N PRO A 394 -4.78 1.72 0.84
CA PRO A 394 -4.72 2.08 -0.57
C PRO A 394 -5.72 3.19 -0.91
N SER A 395 -5.29 4.12 -1.75
CA SER A 395 -6.15 5.20 -2.24
C SER A 395 -5.89 5.51 -3.72
N TYR A 396 -6.97 5.79 -4.45
CA TYR A 396 -6.90 6.44 -5.76
C TYR A 396 -6.79 7.96 -5.57
N SER A 397 -5.66 8.41 -5.06
CA SER A 397 -5.46 9.80 -4.63
C SER A 397 -5.77 10.85 -5.69
N ALA A 398 -5.53 10.57 -6.98
CA ALA A 398 -5.91 11.46 -8.07
C ALA A 398 -7.43 11.69 -8.17
N LEU A 399 -8.24 10.74 -7.71
CA LEU A 399 -9.71 10.79 -7.72
C LEU A 399 -10.33 11.27 -6.41
N LEU A 400 -9.61 11.18 -5.28
CA LEU A 400 -10.15 11.56 -3.98
C LEU A 400 -10.54 13.04 -3.96
N THR A 401 -11.75 13.33 -3.48
CA THR A 401 -12.24 14.69 -3.22
C THR A 401 -12.46 14.95 -1.73
N GLU A 402 -12.50 13.90 -0.93
CA GLU A 402 -12.71 13.93 0.52
C GLU A 402 -12.08 12.70 1.18
N VAL A 403 -11.90 12.78 2.50
CA VAL A 403 -11.48 11.67 3.36
C VAL A 403 -12.45 11.60 4.55
N PRO A 404 -12.68 10.41 5.15
CA PRO A 404 -13.58 10.28 6.29
C PRO A 404 -12.99 10.97 7.52
N ALA A 405 -13.58 12.12 7.91
CA ALA A 405 -13.04 13.02 8.93
C ALA A 405 -12.93 12.42 10.33
N ASP A 406 -13.69 11.37 10.65
CA ASP A 406 -13.58 10.64 11.92
C ASP A 406 -12.18 9.98 12.06
N TYR A 407 -11.66 9.44 10.94
CA TYR A 407 -10.38 8.73 10.89
C TYR A 407 -9.22 9.64 10.50
N PHE A 408 -9.49 10.63 9.66
CA PHE A 408 -8.54 11.64 9.18
C PHE A 408 -9.06 13.04 9.51
N PRO A 409 -8.99 13.46 10.78
CA PRO A 409 -9.42 14.79 11.17
C PRO A 409 -8.68 15.87 10.39
N ALA A 410 -9.36 16.97 10.09
CA ALA A 410 -8.74 18.09 9.39
C ALA A 410 -7.54 18.63 10.18
N TRP A 411 -6.51 19.12 9.49
CA TRP A 411 -5.23 19.50 10.08
C TRP A 411 -5.36 20.53 11.21
N ASN A 412 -6.37 21.41 11.12
CA ASN A 412 -6.66 22.46 12.10
C ASN A 412 -7.51 22.00 13.30
N THR A 413 -7.86 20.71 13.34
CA THR A 413 -8.66 20.10 14.41
C THR A 413 -7.86 19.07 15.22
N VAL A 414 -6.64 18.74 14.78
CA VAL A 414 -5.77 17.78 15.44
C VAL A 414 -5.23 18.36 16.74
N ASP A 415 -5.40 17.62 17.84
CA ASP A 415 -4.91 18.00 19.17
C ASP A 415 -3.41 17.71 19.32
N GLY A 416 -2.59 18.74 19.15
CA GLY A 416 -1.13 18.65 19.31
C GLY A 416 -0.65 18.24 20.71
N THR A 417 -1.48 18.32 21.76
CA THR A 417 -1.06 17.97 23.14
C THR A 417 -0.84 16.47 23.35
N TYR A 418 -1.33 15.64 22.43
CA TYR A 418 -1.15 14.20 22.43
C TYR A 418 0.14 13.72 21.75
N THR A 419 0.93 14.66 21.23
CA THR A 419 2.21 14.42 20.57
C THR A 419 3.38 14.77 21.51
N GLY A 420 4.60 14.33 21.18
CA GLY A 420 5.78 14.58 21.97
C GLY A 420 7.09 14.14 21.32
N ARG A 421 8.20 14.71 21.80
CA ARG A 421 9.57 14.43 21.32
C ARG A 421 10.15 13.08 21.76
N LYS A 422 9.39 12.30 22.54
CA LYS A 422 9.81 11.02 23.14
C LYS A 422 8.64 10.06 23.13
N ASP A 423 8.95 8.77 23.22
CA ASP A 423 7.97 7.77 23.59
C ASP A 423 7.40 8.08 24.99
N ASP A 424 6.10 7.82 25.15
CA ASP A 424 5.37 7.97 26.41
C ASP A 424 4.35 6.83 26.54
N VAL A 425 4.76 5.76 27.21
CA VAL A 425 3.91 4.59 27.47
C VAL A 425 2.72 4.97 28.35
N ALA A 426 2.89 5.90 29.30
CA ALA A 426 1.79 6.31 30.17
C ALA A 426 0.69 7.01 29.37
N GLN A 427 1.07 7.87 28.41
CA GLN A 427 0.13 8.51 27.50
C GLN A 427 -0.56 7.49 26.57
N ALA A 428 0.17 6.51 26.04
CA ALA A 428 -0.39 5.47 25.17
C ALA A 428 -1.36 4.51 25.89
N LEU A 429 -1.29 4.43 27.23
CA LEU A 429 -2.25 3.68 28.06
C LEU A 429 -3.54 4.47 28.34
N VAL A 430 -3.58 5.77 28.06
CA VAL A 430 -4.78 6.60 28.22
C VAL A 430 -5.63 6.50 26.96
N GLU A 431 -6.85 5.97 27.13
CA GLU A 431 -7.86 5.98 26.07
C GLU A 431 -8.23 7.42 25.70
N LYS A 432 -8.32 7.68 24.39
CA LYS A 432 -8.65 8.98 23.82
C LYS A 432 -9.92 8.86 23.01
N ASP A 433 -10.84 9.80 23.20
CA ASP A 433 -12.07 9.88 22.42
C ASP A 433 -11.77 10.12 20.93
N GLY A 434 -12.62 9.56 20.07
CA GLY A 434 -12.54 9.71 18.62
C GLY A 434 -11.89 8.53 17.91
N LYS A 435 -11.71 8.67 16.59
CA LYS A 435 -11.26 7.58 15.72
C LYS A 435 -10.00 7.90 14.90
N ASN A 436 -9.24 8.92 15.29
CA ASN A 436 -8.04 9.35 14.57
C ASN A 436 -7.05 8.17 14.41
N LEU A 437 -6.88 7.70 13.18
CA LEU A 437 -6.06 6.53 12.87
C LEU A 437 -4.59 6.74 13.19
N ASP A 438 -4.07 7.97 13.04
CA ASP A 438 -2.69 8.30 13.39
C ASP A 438 -2.45 8.04 14.88
N TYR A 439 -3.36 8.51 15.75
CA TYR A 439 -3.25 8.28 17.19
C TYR A 439 -3.34 6.80 17.58
N VAL A 440 -4.23 6.04 16.93
CA VAL A 440 -4.35 4.60 17.18
C VAL A 440 -3.04 3.89 16.84
N PHE A 441 -2.48 4.14 15.66
CA PHE A 441 -1.22 3.51 15.27
C PHE A 441 0.00 4.05 16.03
N MET A 442 -0.01 5.33 16.42
CA MET A 442 1.01 5.92 17.29
C MET A 442 1.08 5.19 18.63
N ASP A 443 -0.06 4.89 19.24
CA ASP A 443 -0.11 4.16 20.50
C ASP A 443 0.25 2.68 20.34
N ILE A 444 -0.26 2.00 19.31
CA ILE A 444 0.14 0.62 18.98
C ILE A 444 1.66 0.55 18.87
N ASN A 445 2.26 1.46 18.09
CA ASN A 445 3.70 1.49 17.93
C ASN A 445 4.42 1.85 19.24
N THR A 446 3.96 2.83 20.02
CA THR A 446 4.58 3.16 21.31
C THR A 446 4.57 1.94 22.25
N LEU A 447 3.44 1.24 22.36
CA LEU A 447 3.33 0.06 23.23
C LEU A 447 4.18 -1.11 22.70
N ALA A 448 4.06 -1.45 21.41
CA ALA A 448 4.78 -2.55 20.80
C ALA A 448 6.30 -2.34 20.81
N TYR A 449 6.77 -1.14 20.48
CA TYR A 449 8.20 -0.82 20.45
C TYR A 449 8.82 -0.87 21.85
N ASN A 450 8.14 -0.34 22.87
CA ASN A 450 8.65 -0.32 24.24
C ASN A 450 8.49 -1.65 24.99
N ASN A 451 7.68 -2.57 24.47
CA ASN A 451 7.49 -3.93 25.01
C ASN A 451 7.87 -5.01 23.98
N ARG A 452 8.84 -4.70 23.11
CA ARG A 452 9.15 -5.50 21.91
C ARG A 452 9.31 -7.00 22.17
N ALA A 453 10.03 -7.36 23.24
CA ALA A 453 10.29 -8.75 23.59
C ALA A 453 9.03 -9.54 23.97
N SER A 454 7.99 -8.88 24.49
CA SER A 454 6.79 -9.55 24.99
C SER A 454 5.58 -9.41 24.06
N MET A 455 5.58 -8.45 23.11
CA MET A 455 4.45 -8.28 22.18
C MET A 455 4.82 -8.01 20.72
N GLY A 456 6.05 -7.57 20.42
CA GLY A 456 6.42 -7.08 19.09
C GLY A 456 6.19 -8.10 17.98
N GLU A 457 6.60 -9.36 18.20
CA GLU A 457 6.48 -10.43 17.20
C GLU A 457 5.02 -10.71 16.80
N ASN A 458 4.15 -10.98 17.77
CA ASN A 458 2.75 -11.34 17.49
C ASN A 458 1.93 -10.14 16.99
N VAL A 459 2.22 -8.91 17.46
CA VAL A 459 1.58 -7.70 16.92
C VAL A 459 1.96 -7.52 15.46
N ARG A 460 3.26 -7.63 15.12
CA ARG A 460 3.70 -7.53 13.72
C ARG A 460 3.07 -8.60 12.84
N ALA A 461 3.06 -9.85 13.31
CA ALA A 461 2.51 -10.97 12.55
C ALA A 461 1.02 -10.79 12.25
N TYR A 462 0.24 -10.31 13.23
CA TYR A 462 -1.17 -10.00 13.01
C TYR A 462 -1.37 -8.84 12.02
N LEU A 463 -0.61 -7.75 12.14
CA LEU A 463 -0.68 -6.63 11.21
C LEU A 463 -0.24 -7.02 9.78
N ASP A 464 0.69 -7.97 9.63
CA ASP A 464 1.05 -8.57 8.33
C ASP A 464 -0.15 -9.28 7.68
N VAL A 465 -0.92 -10.04 8.46
CA VAL A 465 -2.14 -10.69 7.99
C VAL A 465 -3.15 -9.65 7.50
N LEU A 466 -3.39 -8.61 8.30
CA LEU A 466 -4.32 -7.54 7.91
C LEU A 466 -3.86 -6.82 6.63
N GLN A 467 -2.56 -6.50 6.52
CA GLN A 467 -2.03 -5.86 5.32
C GLN A 467 -2.22 -6.72 4.06
N LYS A 468 -2.00 -8.03 4.16
CA LYS A 468 -2.20 -8.96 3.03
C LYS A 468 -3.67 -9.04 2.62
N GLN A 469 -4.60 -9.03 3.58
CA GLN A 469 -6.04 -8.97 3.28
C GLN A 469 -6.43 -7.65 2.59
N VAL A 470 -5.87 -6.53 3.03
CA VAL A 470 -6.12 -5.23 2.40
C VAL A 470 -5.63 -5.22 0.95
N ILE A 471 -4.45 -5.81 0.68
CA ILE A 471 -3.90 -5.95 -0.67
C ILE A 471 -4.79 -6.83 -1.54
N ALA A 472 -5.17 -8.03 -1.07
CA ALA A 472 -6.00 -8.95 -1.84
C ALA A 472 -7.36 -8.34 -2.22
N GLN A 473 -7.98 -7.61 -1.29
CA GLN A 473 -9.23 -6.89 -1.56
C GLN A 473 -9.06 -5.69 -2.49
N GLN A 474 -7.87 -5.07 -2.51
CA GLN A 474 -7.60 -3.96 -3.41
C GLN A 474 -7.60 -4.43 -4.87
N ASP A 475 -7.17 -5.65 -5.15
CA ASP A 475 -7.23 -6.22 -6.50
C ASP A 475 -8.68 -6.35 -6.99
N VAL A 476 -9.62 -6.70 -6.10
CA VAL A 476 -11.05 -6.76 -6.39
C VAL A 476 -11.63 -5.37 -6.66
N VAL A 477 -11.36 -4.42 -5.76
CA VAL A 477 -11.79 -3.01 -5.92
C VAL A 477 -11.20 -2.41 -7.19
N ASP A 478 -9.98 -2.80 -7.56
CA ASP A 478 -9.34 -2.31 -8.76
C ASP A 478 -9.96 -2.85 -10.05
N GLY A 479 -10.35 -4.13 -10.08
CA GLY A 479 -11.15 -4.67 -11.17
C GLY A 479 -12.44 -3.88 -11.39
N LEU A 480 -13.13 -3.52 -10.30
CA LEU A 480 -14.32 -2.67 -10.34
C LEU A 480 -14.00 -1.24 -10.81
N MET A 481 -12.91 -0.64 -10.31
CA MET A 481 -12.50 0.71 -10.68
C MET A 481 -12.19 0.83 -12.18
N GLN A 482 -11.47 -0.13 -12.75
CA GLN A 482 -11.16 -0.17 -14.17
C GLN A 482 -12.42 -0.33 -15.04
N ALA A 483 -13.39 -1.14 -14.58
CA ALA A 483 -14.66 -1.34 -15.27
C ALA A 483 -15.64 -0.14 -15.11
N THR A 484 -15.44 0.70 -14.10
CA THR A 484 -16.30 1.85 -13.80
C THR A 484 -16.08 2.99 -14.81
N PRO A 485 -17.15 3.57 -15.39
CA PRO A 485 -17.05 4.75 -16.25
C PRO A 485 -16.35 5.92 -15.56
N ALA A 486 -15.51 6.66 -16.28
CA ALA A 486 -14.63 7.68 -15.71
C ALA A 486 -15.35 8.75 -14.85
N ASP A 487 -16.56 9.14 -15.24
CA ASP A 487 -17.40 10.12 -14.53
C ASP A 487 -17.99 9.60 -13.21
N GLN A 488 -17.90 8.29 -12.94
CA GLN A 488 -18.40 7.64 -11.71
C GLN A 488 -17.26 7.17 -10.79
N ARG A 489 -16.00 7.24 -11.25
CA ARG A 489 -14.83 6.71 -10.50
C ARG A 489 -14.55 7.48 -9.21
N THR A 490 -14.80 8.79 -9.17
CA THR A 490 -14.62 9.59 -7.95
C THR A 490 -15.48 9.09 -6.80
N ASP A 491 -16.76 8.81 -7.05
CA ASP A 491 -17.67 8.29 -6.02
C ASP A 491 -17.20 6.93 -5.50
N LEU A 492 -16.73 6.05 -6.41
CA LEU A 492 -16.18 4.75 -6.03
C LEU A 492 -14.88 4.91 -5.22
N ALA A 493 -13.99 5.81 -5.61
CA ALA A 493 -12.73 6.06 -4.91
C ALA A 493 -12.95 6.55 -3.47
N ASN A 494 -13.84 7.54 -3.28
CA ASN A 494 -14.18 8.05 -1.95
C ASN A 494 -14.79 6.96 -1.07
N LYS A 495 -15.74 6.17 -1.61
CA LYS A 495 -16.38 5.07 -0.87
C LYS A 495 -15.40 3.95 -0.52
N ALA A 496 -14.54 3.56 -1.46
CA ALA A 496 -13.53 2.52 -1.25
C ALA A 496 -12.54 2.93 -0.15
N PHE A 497 -12.06 4.17 -0.19
CA PHE A 497 -11.16 4.70 0.82
C PHE A 497 -11.84 4.78 2.20
N ALA A 498 -13.11 5.20 2.26
CA ALA A 498 -13.88 5.19 3.50
C ALA A 498 -14.06 3.78 4.07
N ALA A 499 -14.41 2.80 3.23
CA ALA A 499 -14.63 1.42 3.64
C ALA A 499 -13.35 0.77 4.19
N VAL A 500 -12.20 0.93 3.52
CA VAL A 500 -10.94 0.37 4.02
C VAL A 500 -10.50 1.03 5.31
N SER A 501 -10.71 2.35 5.45
CA SER A 501 -10.38 3.11 6.66
C SER A 501 -11.18 2.63 7.87
N GLU A 502 -12.48 2.43 7.72
CA GLU A 502 -13.34 1.91 8.79
C GLU A 502 -12.92 0.50 9.22
N GLN A 503 -12.72 -0.40 8.25
CA GLN A 503 -12.37 -1.79 8.56
C GLN A 503 -11.00 -1.89 9.25
N VAL A 504 -9.99 -1.17 8.77
CA VAL A 504 -8.66 -1.14 9.40
C VAL A 504 -8.74 -0.51 10.80
N TYR A 505 -9.47 0.60 10.96
CA TYR A 505 -9.68 1.21 12.28
C TYR A 505 -10.28 0.21 13.28
N ASN A 506 -11.35 -0.49 12.90
CA ASN A 506 -12.02 -1.42 13.80
C ASN A 506 -11.07 -2.54 14.29
N LYS A 507 -10.19 -3.02 13.42
CA LYS A 507 -9.16 -4.01 13.78
C LYS A 507 -8.06 -3.42 14.67
N ALA A 508 -7.57 -2.23 14.32
CA ALA A 508 -6.49 -1.56 15.05
C ALA A 508 -6.92 -1.09 16.44
N ALA A 509 -8.12 -0.52 16.57
CA ALA A 509 -8.68 -0.09 17.85
C ALA A 509 -8.83 -1.27 18.83
N LYS A 510 -9.41 -2.39 18.36
CA LYS A 510 -9.53 -3.60 19.18
C LYS A 510 -8.16 -4.15 19.60
N LEU A 511 -7.20 -4.18 18.68
CA LEU A 511 -5.82 -4.58 18.99
C LEU A 511 -5.21 -3.68 20.08
N LEU A 512 -5.37 -2.36 19.96
CA LEU A 512 -4.85 -1.39 20.91
C LEU A 512 -5.46 -1.58 22.31
N ASP A 513 -6.76 -1.82 22.40
CA ASP A 513 -7.43 -2.08 23.69
C ASP A 513 -6.88 -3.34 24.37
N GLU A 514 -6.66 -4.41 23.62
CA GLU A 514 -6.03 -5.63 24.12
C GLU A 514 -4.58 -5.39 24.58
N MET A 515 -3.81 -4.60 23.83
CA MET A 515 -2.44 -4.24 24.20
C MET A 515 -2.41 -3.41 25.49
N ARG A 516 -3.30 -2.43 25.64
CA ARG A 516 -3.44 -1.63 26.86
C ARG A 516 -3.81 -2.53 28.05
N ALA A 517 -4.75 -3.45 27.88
CA ALA A 517 -5.14 -4.41 28.91
C ALA A 517 -3.96 -5.30 29.34
N TYR A 518 -3.19 -5.81 28.38
CA TYR A 518 -2.00 -6.64 28.64
C TYR A 518 -0.92 -5.87 29.43
N VAL A 519 -0.60 -4.64 29.02
CA VAL A 519 0.40 -3.82 29.73
C VAL A 519 -0.08 -3.46 31.14
N ASN A 520 -1.36 -3.11 31.30
CA ASN A 520 -1.93 -2.80 32.62
C ASN A 520 -1.97 -4.01 33.56
N ALA A 521 -2.09 -5.24 33.03
CA ALA A 521 -2.02 -6.46 33.84
C ALA A 521 -0.62 -6.69 34.42
N GLY A 522 0.43 -6.22 33.74
CA GLY A 522 1.82 -6.28 34.21
C GLY A 522 2.45 -7.68 34.22
N ASP A 523 1.71 -8.73 33.84
CA ASP A 523 2.22 -10.09 33.69
C ASP A 523 2.73 -10.33 32.27
N THR A 524 4.04 -10.48 32.14
CA THR A 524 4.73 -10.75 30.86
C THR A 524 5.29 -12.17 30.78
N SER A 525 4.81 -13.08 31.64
CA SER A 525 5.24 -14.49 31.65
C SER A 525 4.88 -15.23 30.36
N SER A 526 3.85 -14.77 29.65
CA SER A 526 3.46 -15.23 28.32
C SER A 526 3.47 -14.05 27.36
N ALA A 527 3.90 -14.28 26.12
CA ALA A 527 3.86 -13.25 25.09
C ALA A 527 2.40 -12.81 24.81
N PHE A 528 2.21 -11.52 24.57
CA PHE A 528 0.93 -10.97 24.13
C PHE A 528 0.51 -11.64 22.82
N MET A 529 -0.77 -12.00 22.73
CA MET A 529 -1.37 -12.63 21.56
C MET A 529 -2.67 -11.90 21.22
N PRO A 530 -2.75 -11.19 20.08
CA PRO A 530 -4.01 -10.59 19.64
C PRO A 530 -5.12 -11.64 19.57
N SER A 531 -6.30 -11.34 20.12
CA SER A 531 -7.42 -12.29 20.20
C SER A 531 -7.98 -12.67 18.83
N ASP A 532 -7.70 -11.86 17.80
CA ASP A 532 -8.10 -12.13 16.42
C ASP A 532 -7.00 -12.84 15.61
N TYR A 533 -5.79 -13.01 16.15
CA TYR A 533 -4.69 -13.67 15.44
C TYR A 533 -4.67 -15.18 15.67
N ASP A 534 -4.86 -15.95 14.60
CA ASP A 534 -4.66 -17.39 14.58
C ASP A 534 -3.20 -17.72 14.21
N ALA A 535 -2.36 -17.84 15.24
CA ALA A 535 -0.94 -18.11 15.09
C ALA A 535 -0.63 -19.51 14.52
N GLU A 536 -1.53 -20.48 14.63
CA GLU A 536 -1.31 -21.83 14.08
C GLU A 536 -1.36 -21.80 12.55
N ASN A 537 -2.31 -21.04 12.00
CA ASN A 537 -2.53 -20.94 10.56
C ASN A 537 -1.92 -19.67 9.93
N GLY A 538 -1.45 -18.72 10.73
CA GLY A 538 -0.96 -17.41 10.25
C GLY A 538 -2.06 -16.58 9.60
N THR A 539 -3.27 -16.61 10.16
CA THR A 539 -4.47 -15.93 9.63
C THR A 539 -5.18 -15.11 10.71
N SER A 540 -6.21 -14.37 10.33
CA SER A 540 -7.13 -13.70 11.27
C SER A 540 -8.36 -14.55 11.48
N ARG A 541 -8.86 -14.64 12.71
CA ARG A 541 -10.12 -15.35 13.01
C ARG A 541 -11.33 -14.66 12.38
N THR A 542 -11.28 -13.35 12.25
CA THR A 542 -12.28 -12.56 11.50
C THR A 542 -11.56 -11.74 10.43
N PRO A 543 -11.94 -11.81 9.15
CA PRO A 543 -11.26 -11.06 8.09
C PRO A 543 -11.65 -9.56 8.08
N ILE A 544 -10.82 -8.73 7.45
CA ILE A 544 -11.25 -7.43 6.92
C ILE A 544 -12.14 -7.67 5.69
N MET A 545 -13.21 -6.88 5.51
CA MET A 545 -14.16 -7.06 4.39
C MET A 545 -14.58 -5.73 3.75
N TYR A 546 -13.63 -4.90 3.30
CA TYR A 546 -13.97 -3.64 2.65
C TYR A 546 -14.36 -3.80 1.16
N ALA A 547 -13.82 -4.78 0.43
CA ALA A 547 -14.25 -5.03 -0.95
C ALA A 547 -15.69 -5.57 -1.03
N SER A 548 -16.13 -6.28 0.01
CA SER A 548 -17.52 -6.72 0.20
C SER A 548 -18.56 -5.58 0.18
N ALA A 549 -18.14 -4.31 0.35
CA ALA A 549 -19.00 -3.14 0.17
C ALA A 549 -19.37 -2.84 -1.29
N PHE A 550 -18.70 -3.50 -2.25
CA PHE A 550 -18.87 -3.26 -3.67
C PHE A 550 -19.20 -4.53 -4.47
N VAL A 551 -19.03 -5.71 -3.87
CA VAL A 551 -19.30 -7.00 -4.49
C VAL A 551 -20.50 -7.67 -3.80
N ALA A 552 -21.58 -7.87 -4.56
CA ALA A 552 -22.74 -8.61 -4.05
C ALA A 552 -22.41 -10.11 -3.92
N PRO A 553 -23.04 -10.84 -2.98
CA PRO A 553 -22.87 -12.27 -2.87
C PRO A 553 -23.25 -12.98 -4.17
N SER A 554 -22.51 -14.01 -4.56
CA SER A 554 -22.84 -14.88 -5.68
C SER A 554 -23.51 -16.16 -5.18
N ILE A 555 -24.71 -16.47 -5.68
CA ILE A 555 -25.39 -17.75 -5.39
C ILE A 555 -24.77 -18.84 -6.26
N THR A 556 -24.07 -19.78 -5.62
CA THR A 556 -23.35 -20.88 -6.28
C THR A 556 -24.20 -22.15 -6.40
N ALA A 557 -25.24 -22.29 -5.57
CA ALA A 557 -26.25 -23.34 -5.72
C ALA A 557 -27.64 -22.80 -5.40
N GLN A 558 -28.54 -22.90 -6.39
CA GLN A 558 -29.94 -22.47 -6.26
C GLN A 558 -30.77 -23.48 -5.47
N PRO A 559 -31.79 -23.02 -4.71
CA PRO A 559 -32.74 -23.92 -4.06
C PRO A 559 -33.50 -24.76 -5.09
N GLN A 560 -33.62 -26.05 -4.81
CA GLN A 560 -34.28 -27.00 -5.70
C GLN A 560 -35.74 -27.19 -5.29
N SER A 561 -36.63 -27.31 -6.28
CA SER A 561 -38.04 -27.62 -6.02
C SER A 561 -38.20 -29.03 -5.44
N VAL A 562 -39.07 -29.20 -4.46
CA VAL A 562 -39.29 -30.46 -3.73
C VAL A 562 -40.73 -30.91 -3.90
N THR A 563 -40.95 -32.21 -4.14
CA THR A 563 -42.27 -32.83 -4.06
C THR A 563 -42.24 -33.91 -2.98
N CYS A 564 -43.17 -33.85 -2.02
CA CYS A 564 -43.18 -34.76 -0.87
C CYS A 564 -44.62 -35.07 -0.41
N ALA A 565 -44.78 -36.15 0.34
CA ALA A 565 -46.06 -36.48 0.97
C ALA A 565 -46.36 -35.51 2.14
N GLN A 566 -47.64 -35.32 2.45
CA GLN A 566 -48.09 -34.54 3.61
C GLN A 566 -47.42 -35.05 4.90
N GLY A 567 -46.82 -34.13 5.66
CA GLY A 567 -46.06 -34.43 6.88
C GLY A 567 -44.63 -34.96 6.67
N ALA A 568 -44.17 -35.15 5.43
CA ALA A 568 -42.77 -35.45 5.14
C ALA A 568 -41.92 -34.16 5.16
N GLU A 569 -40.61 -34.30 5.36
CA GLU A 569 -39.70 -33.16 5.37
C GLU A 569 -39.50 -32.60 3.94
N ALA A 570 -39.62 -31.28 3.79
CA ALA A 570 -39.32 -30.56 2.55
C ALA A 570 -38.23 -29.52 2.81
N LYS A 571 -36.97 -29.92 2.58
CA LYS A 571 -35.80 -29.09 2.80
C LYS A 571 -35.41 -28.34 1.52
N LEU A 572 -35.28 -27.02 1.63
CA LEU A 572 -34.67 -26.14 0.64
C LEU A 572 -33.29 -25.70 1.15
N SER A 573 -32.33 -25.56 0.24
CA SER A 573 -30.96 -25.16 0.57
C SER A 573 -30.42 -24.21 -0.49
N VAL A 574 -29.63 -23.23 -0.07
CA VAL A 574 -28.86 -22.34 -0.95
C VAL A 574 -27.38 -22.45 -0.60
N ALA A 575 -26.50 -22.29 -1.58
CA ALA A 575 -25.08 -22.03 -1.35
C ALA A 575 -24.70 -20.70 -2.00
N ALA A 576 -23.91 -19.90 -1.31
CA ALA A 576 -23.45 -18.60 -1.78
C ALA A 576 -22.03 -18.30 -1.29
N THR A 577 -21.36 -17.38 -1.98
CA THR A 577 -20.01 -16.90 -1.68
C THR A 577 -19.92 -15.39 -1.93
N VAL A 578 -18.91 -14.72 -1.39
CA VAL A 578 -18.54 -13.34 -1.75
C VAL A 578 -17.12 -13.33 -2.31
N ASP A 579 -16.99 -12.85 -3.54
CA ASP A 579 -15.69 -12.81 -4.24
C ASP A 579 -14.91 -11.54 -3.84
N ASP A 580 -14.51 -11.48 -2.57
CA ASP A 580 -13.67 -10.41 -2.03
C ASP A 580 -12.19 -10.82 -1.84
N SER A 581 -11.81 -11.98 -2.38
CA SER A 581 -10.45 -12.52 -2.33
C SER A 581 -9.89 -12.73 -0.92
N VAL A 582 -10.75 -12.85 0.10
CA VAL A 582 -10.34 -13.19 1.47
C VAL A 582 -11.10 -14.41 1.98
N ASP A 583 -10.33 -15.42 2.39
CA ASP A 583 -10.90 -16.63 2.98
C ASP A 583 -11.68 -16.32 4.27
N GLY A 584 -12.86 -16.92 4.39
CA GLY A 584 -13.71 -16.78 5.57
C GLY A 584 -14.74 -15.66 5.50
N SER A 585 -14.72 -14.80 4.48
CA SER A 585 -15.74 -13.76 4.27
C SER A 585 -17.15 -14.35 4.10
N ASP A 586 -17.25 -15.53 3.47
CA ASP A 586 -18.51 -16.28 3.29
C ASP A 586 -19.23 -16.61 4.61
N ALA A 587 -18.47 -16.75 5.71
CA ALA A 587 -19.04 -17.03 7.03
C ALA A 587 -19.84 -15.84 7.59
N GLN A 588 -19.73 -14.66 6.98
CA GLN A 588 -20.44 -13.44 7.38
C GLN A 588 -21.70 -13.18 6.53
N LEU A 589 -22.04 -14.07 5.59
CA LEU A 589 -23.28 -13.99 4.82
C LEU A 589 -24.50 -14.25 5.71
N THR A 590 -25.54 -13.44 5.52
CA THR A 590 -26.85 -13.62 6.18
C THR A 590 -27.92 -14.00 5.17
N TYR A 591 -28.96 -14.68 5.63
CA TYR A 591 -30.01 -15.24 4.79
C TYR A 591 -31.38 -14.79 5.29
N GLN A 592 -32.34 -14.62 4.38
CA GLN A 592 -33.75 -14.46 4.72
C GLN A 592 -34.61 -15.18 3.69
N TRP A 593 -35.38 -16.16 4.13
CA TRP A 593 -36.33 -16.86 3.25
C TRP A 593 -37.65 -16.12 3.15
N PHE A 594 -38.26 -16.20 1.97
CA PHE A 594 -39.54 -15.61 1.64
C PHE A 594 -40.47 -16.66 1.05
N VAL A 595 -41.77 -16.50 1.31
CA VAL A 595 -42.84 -17.29 0.69
C VAL A 595 -43.75 -16.38 -0.14
N LYS A 596 -44.19 -16.87 -1.28
CA LYS A 596 -45.12 -16.16 -2.17
C LYS A 596 -46.55 -16.32 -1.66
N GLY A 597 -47.22 -15.21 -1.38
CA GLY A 597 -48.63 -15.15 -1.00
C GLY A 597 -49.58 -15.32 -2.21
N GLU A 598 -50.87 -15.45 -1.91
CA GLU A 598 -51.93 -15.52 -2.93
C GLU A 598 -52.07 -14.23 -3.76
N ASP A 599 -51.61 -13.10 -3.20
CA ASP A 599 -51.51 -11.81 -3.88
C ASP A 599 -50.33 -11.73 -4.87
N GLY A 600 -49.52 -12.79 -4.96
CA GLY A 600 -48.34 -12.89 -5.82
C GLY A 600 -47.08 -12.25 -5.24
N ASN A 601 -47.15 -11.62 -4.06
CA ASN A 601 -46.02 -10.96 -3.42
C ASN A 601 -45.25 -11.89 -2.49
N PHE A 602 -43.96 -11.61 -2.29
CA PHE A 602 -43.12 -12.35 -1.34
C PHE A 602 -43.15 -11.69 0.04
N SER A 603 -43.44 -12.48 1.07
CA SER A 603 -43.36 -12.07 2.48
C SER A 603 -42.26 -12.84 3.20
N ALA A 604 -41.50 -12.15 4.05
CA ALA A 604 -40.45 -12.77 4.86
C ALA A 604 -41.03 -13.82 5.80
N ILE A 605 -40.34 -14.95 5.92
CA ILE A 605 -40.67 -16.02 6.85
C ILE A 605 -39.92 -15.75 8.15
N ASP A 606 -40.67 -15.54 9.23
CA ASP A 606 -40.08 -15.21 10.53
C ASP A 606 -39.11 -16.30 11.02
N GLY A 607 -37.93 -15.88 11.47
CA GLY A 607 -36.85 -16.77 11.94
C GLY A 607 -36.15 -17.63 10.88
N ALA A 608 -36.53 -17.55 9.60
CA ALA A 608 -35.91 -18.34 8.53
C ALA A 608 -34.64 -17.67 8.00
N THR A 609 -33.58 -17.65 8.81
CA THR A 609 -32.34 -16.90 8.55
C THR A 609 -31.09 -17.76 8.31
N ALA A 610 -31.28 -19.05 8.01
CA ALA A 610 -30.20 -19.97 7.69
C ALA A 610 -30.11 -20.24 6.17
N ALA A 611 -28.98 -20.77 5.72
CA ALA A 611 -28.79 -21.24 4.34
C ALA A 611 -29.73 -22.41 3.97
N GLU A 612 -30.37 -23.03 4.96
CA GLU A 612 -31.35 -24.10 4.80
C GLU A 612 -32.68 -23.70 5.43
N TYR A 613 -33.77 -24.08 4.78
CA TYR A 613 -35.13 -23.89 5.30
C TYR A 613 -35.96 -25.15 5.12
N VAL A 614 -36.66 -25.56 6.18
CA VAL A 614 -37.60 -26.67 6.14
C VAL A 614 -39.02 -26.11 6.01
N ALA A 615 -39.62 -26.29 4.83
CA ALA A 615 -40.96 -25.82 4.55
C ALA A 615 -42.02 -26.65 5.29
N ALA A 616 -43.08 -25.99 5.76
CA ALA A 616 -44.20 -26.66 6.39
C ALA A 616 -45.00 -27.50 5.37
N THR A 617 -45.19 -28.78 5.67
CA THR A 617 -45.87 -29.75 4.78
C THR A 617 -47.20 -30.27 5.34
N THR A 618 -47.82 -29.50 6.24
CA THR A 618 -49.10 -29.84 6.89
C THR A 618 -50.31 -29.68 5.97
N GLU A 619 -50.20 -28.87 4.91
CA GLU A 619 -51.26 -28.59 3.94
C GLU A 619 -50.89 -29.14 2.57
N VAL A 620 -51.85 -29.77 1.88
CA VAL A 620 -51.69 -30.21 0.49
C VAL A 620 -51.76 -28.99 -0.42
N GLY A 621 -50.86 -28.90 -1.40
CA GLY A 621 -50.76 -27.77 -2.32
C GLY A 621 -49.32 -27.44 -2.68
N SER A 622 -49.13 -26.35 -3.41
CA SER A 622 -47.80 -25.86 -3.79
C SER A 622 -47.57 -24.47 -3.21
N LYS A 623 -46.41 -24.27 -2.58
CA LYS A 623 -45.93 -22.96 -2.12
C LYS A 623 -44.60 -22.65 -2.81
N VAL A 624 -44.42 -21.39 -3.21
CA VAL A 624 -43.21 -20.91 -3.89
C VAL A 624 -42.36 -20.12 -2.91
N TYR A 625 -41.07 -20.39 -2.90
CA TYR A 625 -40.08 -19.85 -1.98
C TYR A 625 -38.92 -19.24 -2.74
N ARG A 626 -38.27 -18.27 -2.11
CA ARG A 626 -36.95 -17.76 -2.53
C ARG A 626 -36.17 -17.33 -1.30
N VAL A 627 -34.88 -17.10 -1.44
CA VAL A 627 -34.02 -16.59 -0.37
C VAL A 627 -33.24 -15.38 -0.86
N GLU A 628 -33.11 -14.39 0.01
CA GLU A 628 -32.18 -13.28 -0.17
C GLU A 628 -30.92 -13.58 0.66
N VAL A 629 -29.76 -13.46 0.02
CA VAL A 629 -28.43 -13.61 0.62
C VAL A 629 -27.79 -12.24 0.69
N THR A 630 -27.38 -11.82 1.88
CA THR A 630 -26.89 -10.46 2.13
C THR A 630 -25.44 -10.50 2.65
N SER A 631 -24.56 -9.70 2.04
CA SER A 631 -23.17 -9.53 2.50
C SER A 631 -23.10 -8.77 3.82
N ALA A 632 -21.97 -8.83 4.52
CA ALA A 632 -21.72 -8.04 5.72
C ALA A 632 -21.86 -6.52 5.48
N ALA A 633 -21.66 -6.06 4.25
CA ALA A 633 -21.83 -4.66 3.85
C ALA A 633 -23.24 -4.33 3.34
N GLY A 634 -24.19 -5.28 3.40
CA GLY A 634 -25.59 -5.07 3.07
C GLY A 634 -25.96 -5.24 1.58
N LEU A 635 -25.05 -5.74 0.73
CA LEU A 635 -25.39 -6.04 -0.67
C LEU A 635 -26.16 -7.36 -0.76
N VAL A 636 -27.22 -7.38 -1.56
CA VAL A 636 -28.19 -8.48 -1.60
C VAL A 636 -28.19 -9.17 -2.96
N SER A 637 -28.23 -10.50 -2.94
CA SER A 637 -28.55 -11.35 -4.09
C SER A 637 -29.76 -12.21 -3.80
N THR A 638 -30.68 -12.32 -4.76
CA THR A 638 -31.91 -13.11 -4.63
C THR A 638 -31.79 -14.40 -5.42
N SER A 639 -32.19 -15.52 -4.81
CA SER A 639 -32.22 -16.83 -5.47
C SER A 639 -33.30 -16.91 -6.56
N ASP A 640 -33.18 -17.95 -7.39
CA ASP A 640 -34.29 -18.42 -8.19
C ASP A 640 -35.45 -18.90 -7.30
N GLU A 641 -36.66 -18.94 -7.85
CA GLU A 641 -37.84 -19.45 -7.16
C GLU A 641 -37.80 -21.00 -7.08
N ALA A 642 -38.03 -21.55 -5.88
CA ALA A 642 -38.18 -22.99 -5.64
C ALA A 642 -39.61 -23.31 -5.17
N THR A 643 -40.21 -24.36 -5.72
CA THR A 643 -41.57 -24.77 -5.37
C THR A 643 -41.55 -26.01 -4.48
N VAL A 644 -42.23 -25.96 -3.33
CA VAL A 644 -42.53 -27.14 -2.52
C VAL A 644 -43.95 -27.58 -2.82
N THR A 645 -44.11 -28.80 -3.35
CA THR A 645 -45.40 -29.41 -3.67
C THR A 645 -45.69 -30.56 -2.71
N VAL A 646 -46.75 -30.41 -1.92
CA VAL A 646 -47.18 -31.40 -0.94
C VAL A 646 -48.34 -32.19 -1.52
N THR A 647 -48.14 -33.50 -1.68
CA THR A 647 -49.17 -34.43 -2.16
C THR A 647 -49.82 -35.16 -1.00
N GLN A 648 -51.10 -35.51 -1.16
CA GLN A 648 -51.81 -36.32 -0.17
C GLN A 648 -51.09 -37.67 0.02
N ALA A 649 -50.93 -38.12 1.26
CA ALA A 649 -50.36 -39.43 1.54
C ALA A 649 -51.25 -40.51 0.92
N ALA A 650 -50.66 -41.46 0.18
CA ALA A 650 -51.38 -42.61 -0.33
C ALA A 650 -51.97 -43.40 0.85
N GLN A 651 -53.30 -43.56 0.89
CA GLN A 651 -53.91 -44.53 1.77
C GLN A 651 -53.49 -45.92 1.29
N GLU A 652 -52.75 -46.67 2.10
CA GLU A 652 -52.63 -48.11 1.89
C GLU A 652 -54.03 -48.72 1.97
N GLU A 653 -54.53 -49.25 0.85
CA GLU A 653 -55.72 -50.10 0.87
C GLU A 653 -55.44 -51.33 1.75
N PRO A 654 -56.27 -51.60 2.76
CA PRO A 654 -56.11 -52.79 3.58
C PRO A 654 -56.61 -54.02 2.82
N GLY A 655 -55.68 -54.81 2.28
CA GLY A 655 -55.85 -56.26 2.21
C GLY A 655 -55.62 -56.93 0.87
N GLN A 656 -54.45 -57.56 0.73
CA GLN A 656 -54.38 -58.90 0.17
C GLN A 656 -53.24 -59.69 0.84
N LYS A 657 -53.62 -60.64 1.71
CA LYS A 657 -52.73 -61.64 2.28
C LYS A 657 -52.74 -62.94 1.43
N PRO A 658 -51.73 -63.80 1.57
CA PRO A 658 -51.18 -64.64 0.51
C PRO A 658 -51.95 -65.95 0.32
N GLY A 659 -52.01 -66.40 -0.93
CA GLY A 659 -52.57 -67.70 -1.30
C GLY A 659 -51.70 -68.89 -0.87
N GLN A 660 -52.36 -69.93 -0.37
CA GLN A 660 -51.95 -71.34 -0.30
C GLN A 660 -53.27 -72.15 -0.30
N LYS A 661 -53.46 -73.28 -0.98
CA LYS A 661 -52.52 -74.34 -1.39
C LYS A 661 -53.17 -75.25 -2.47
N THR A 662 -52.33 -75.68 -3.41
CA THR A 662 -52.16 -77.03 -4.02
C THR A 662 -53.36 -77.92 -4.40
N ASP A 663 -53.36 -78.43 -5.64
CA ASP A 663 -53.01 -79.82 -5.98
C ASP A 663 -53.02 -80.04 -7.51
N VAL A 664 -51.95 -80.45 -8.20
CA VAL A 664 -51.39 -81.81 -8.43
C VAL A 664 -51.51 -82.18 -9.92
N LYS A 665 -50.35 -82.41 -10.55
CA LYS A 665 -49.90 -83.59 -11.33
C LYS A 665 -49.14 -83.26 -12.62
N THR A 666 -47.93 -83.81 -12.60
CA THR A 666 -46.91 -83.99 -13.62
C THR A 666 -47.39 -84.75 -14.86
N ASP A 667 -46.82 -84.44 -16.02
CA ASP A 667 -46.12 -85.48 -16.77
C ASP A 667 -44.99 -84.92 -17.66
N VAL A 668 -43.89 -85.65 -17.61
CA VAL A 668 -42.62 -85.43 -18.30
C VAL A 668 -42.67 -86.14 -19.66
N LYS A 669 -42.14 -85.51 -20.72
CA LYS A 669 -41.23 -86.21 -21.64
C LYS A 669 -40.39 -85.26 -22.49
N THR A 670 -39.10 -85.44 -22.29
CA THR A 670 -37.91 -85.05 -23.04
C THR A 670 -38.00 -85.34 -24.53
N ASP A 671 -37.41 -84.46 -25.35
CA ASP A 671 -36.47 -84.92 -26.38
C ASP A 671 -35.41 -83.85 -26.73
N THR A 672 -34.15 -84.27 -26.52
CA THR A 672 -32.93 -84.15 -27.39
C THR A 672 -32.72 -82.91 -28.29
N ALA A 673 -31.51 -82.39 -28.58
CA ALA A 673 -30.13 -82.66 -28.19
C ALA A 673 -29.20 -81.58 -28.80
N LYS A 674 -28.00 -81.43 -28.20
CA LYS A 674 -26.69 -80.96 -28.74
C LYS A 674 -26.56 -79.48 -29.18
N LYS A 675 -25.75 -78.65 -28.52
CA LYS A 675 -24.27 -78.64 -28.33
C LYS A 675 -23.50 -78.33 -29.63
N ALA A 676 -22.95 -77.12 -29.75
CA ALA A 676 -21.53 -76.87 -30.06
C ALA A 676 -21.22 -75.36 -30.15
N THR A 677 -20.02 -75.04 -29.71
CA THR A 677 -19.39 -73.73 -29.59
C THR A 677 -18.53 -73.39 -30.82
N LYS A 678 -18.34 -72.08 -31.02
CA LYS A 678 -17.21 -71.34 -31.64
C LYS A 678 -17.03 -71.32 -33.17
N GLY A 679 -17.03 -70.09 -33.68
CA GLY A 679 -15.96 -69.57 -34.53
C GLY A 679 -16.39 -68.96 -35.87
N GLY A 680 -16.01 -67.70 -36.13
CA GLY A 680 -15.76 -67.19 -37.48
C GLY A 680 -16.62 -66.02 -37.99
N LEU A 681 -15.97 -64.86 -38.12
CA LEU A 681 -16.27 -63.67 -38.96
C LEU A 681 -16.63 -64.04 -40.44
N ALA A 682 -17.24 -63.23 -41.33
CA ALA A 682 -17.40 -61.77 -41.48
C ALA A 682 -18.55 -61.39 -42.47
N LYS A 683 -18.80 -60.07 -42.56
CA LYS A 683 -19.42 -59.25 -43.64
C LYS A 683 -20.96 -59.14 -43.64
N THR A 684 -21.61 -57.99 -43.88
CA THR A 684 -21.33 -56.58 -44.25
C THR A 684 -22.69 -55.85 -44.09
N GLY A 685 -22.82 -54.55 -43.89
CA GLY A 685 -21.97 -53.46 -44.37
C GLY A 685 -22.33 -52.09 -43.81
N ASP A 686 -21.45 -51.16 -44.18
CA ASP A 686 -21.52 -49.70 -44.35
C ASP A 686 -21.97 -48.83 -43.15
N SER A 687 -21.31 -47.72 -42.81
CA SER A 687 -20.37 -46.87 -43.56
C SER A 687 -19.25 -46.32 -42.66
N SER A 688 -18.07 -46.17 -43.25
CA SER A 688 -16.81 -45.72 -42.65
C SER A 688 -16.60 -44.21 -42.89
N VAL A 689 -15.68 -43.43 -42.31
CA VAL A 689 -14.74 -43.37 -41.16
C VAL A 689 -13.94 -42.07 -41.39
N VAL A 690 -13.32 -41.51 -40.33
CA VAL A 690 -11.96 -40.90 -40.24
C VAL A 690 -11.93 -39.52 -39.57
N ILE A 691 -11.03 -39.08 -38.67
CA ILE A 691 -9.97 -39.60 -37.75
C ILE A 691 -9.54 -38.41 -36.83
N VAL A 692 -9.22 -38.73 -35.56
CA VAL A 692 -8.19 -38.27 -34.59
C VAL A 692 -7.34 -36.98 -34.80
N ALA A 693 -7.27 -36.22 -33.69
CA ALA A 693 -6.20 -35.45 -33.00
C ALA A 693 -4.82 -35.04 -33.61
N LEU A 694 -4.35 -33.89 -33.07
CA LEU A 694 -2.98 -33.39 -32.77
C LEU A 694 -2.18 -32.53 -33.80
N LEU A 695 -1.70 -31.40 -33.27
CA LEU A 695 -0.40 -30.70 -33.46
C LEU A 695 0.12 -30.27 -34.87
N THR A 696 0.16 -28.94 -35.05
CA THR A 696 1.25 -28.04 -35.52
C THR A 696 1.85 -28.07 -36.95
N VAL A 697 2.06 -26.81 -37.42
CA VAL A 697 3.08 -26.22 -38.32
C VAL A 697 2.72 -25.93 -39.80
N ALA A 698 2.62 -24.62 -40.06
CA ALA A 698 3.06 -23.77 -41.19
C ALA A 698 3.14 -24.28 -42.65
N GLY A 699 2.77 -23.37 -43.57
CA GLY A 699 3.10 -23.42 -44.99
C GLY A 699 3.14 -22.04 -45.64
N VAL A 700 4.35 -21.58 -45.95
CA VAL A 700 4.75 -20.41 -46.75
C VAL A 700 4.67 -20.72 -48.26
N LEU A 701 4.63 -19.70 -49.14
CA LEU A 701 5.36 -19.54 -50.45
C LEU A 701 4.73 -18.37 -51.25
N ALA A 702 5.38 -17.50 -52.03
CA ALA A 702 6.77 -17.21 -52.46
C ALA A 702 6.73 -15.82 -53.17
N VAL A 703 7.80 -15.03 -53.39
CA VAL A 703 8.81 -15.18 -54.46
C VAL A 703 9.92 -14.10 -54.36
N MET A 704 11.18 -14.56 -54.47
CA MET A 704 12.46 -14.00 -55.03
C MET A 704 12.87 -12.52 -54.86
N GLY A 705 14.14 -12.16 -54.61
CA GLY A 705 15.36 -12.95 -54.47
C GLY A 705 16.66 -12.10 -54.34
N ALA A 706 17.76 -12.81 -54.07
CA ALA A 706 19.18 -12.45 -54.29
C ALA A 706 19.84 -11.44 -53.31
N VAL A 707 21.06 -11.60 -52.76
CA VAL A 707 22.09 -12.65 -52.78
C VAL A 707 23.26 -12.18 -51.85
N LEU A 708 23.85 -13.13 -51.11
CA LEU A 708 25.27 -13.27 -50.70
C LEU A 708 25.95 -12.46 -49.54
N ILE A 709 26.47 -13.27 -48.59
CA ILE A 709 27.82 -13.28 -47.97
C ILE A 709 27.99 -12.82 -46.50
N ARG A 710 27.93 -13.83 -45.61
CA ARG A 710 28.89 -14.21 -44.54
C ARG A 710 30.17 -13.35 -44.38
N LYS A 711 30.48 -12.90 -43.14
CA LYS A 711 31.41 -13.53 -42.16
C LYS A 711 31.83 -12.56 -41.01
N ARG A 712 31.77 -13.09 -39.78
CA ARG A 712 32.73 -13.03 -38.65
C ARG A 712 33.33 -11.70 -38.16
N ALA A 713 33.31 -11.60 -36.82
CA ALA A 713 34.32 -11.02 -35.91
C ALA A 713 34.54 -9.51 -35.99
N ASN A 714 34.01 -8.76 -35.03
CA ASN A 714 34.56 -8.52 -33.69
C ASN A 714 33.45 -8.07 -32.76
#